data_AF-A0A8J3AE46-F1
#
_entry.id   AF-A0A8J3AE46-F1
#
_cell.length_a   1.000
_cell.length_b   1.000
_cell.length_c   1.000
_cell.angle_alpha   90.00
_cell.angle_beta   90.00
_cell.angle_gamma   90.00
#
_symmetry.space_group_name_H-M   'P 1'
#
loop_
_entity.id
_entity.type
_entity.pdbx_description
1 polymer ?
#
loop_
_entity_poly.entity_id
_entity_poly.type
_entity_poly.pdbx_seq_one_letter_code
_entity_poly.pdbx_strand_id
1 'polypeptide(L)'
;MPRALRRTATTILLLVALLAGLWSAAPQPADAATVRITDSTSATSTRDGVALTIKTPPLTRPGDLLLAIVSVKDDLAVSAPAGWAPLHREAFAREVTQSLWVRRAQEGEPAAHTFNGVTREAKSGLILTVAGAANVSTSSPSSRALVGGTSPIEVPSLRATKQGSLLLGAYSVHADELIRLPQSLEDRRSVTAGISVAIGAEVVPTASDTGSRTATRSQRGGAVGRLLLIEPSEGPTPTPTPTPTPTPTHDHEHEEPSPAPLATQRWSEAGTWPSRSIPSGNTDVKVTGHVVIDGPAQAGSVVVEPGAVLEFSGGHSATLEVSGNVEIRGTLRMKPAGATSTHVLRFVGVDESRYVGGGHHVVASDVGLWFSGAGKAEIRGADVLPWTRASTTVAKGALNISLEQAPAGWRVGDEIAVVPTAAPGVSGFKDGYSYARVSSISGNTVHLDTATKFDHPRVAGQWGAEVMNLTRNVRIEGTPSGRAHVLFNHTSGSQELRNLQLRHLGPRQATSETYRSGSSFVPITASVTGRYPLHFHHNGAGSRGTLVENVVVRDSGGRAFVAHASDGITFRGTIAHDVFDTPYWWDRTTGCCGQNAQWQPGSLSITYERAIASYVKADPPFRGFRLSGFELGHGKDLKITDSVAVGVQGSVHAAGFNWPEGVVKEFDPSLEDHWQFERNVAHNNAMNGIFVWQNTDDRRHVIASSILYHNGQDGINHGAYSNNYQYRGLTLHGNGRSGVELHAQGGMRFADIVFDGAGVSAFAFQTAKHRTDAGPTVVQNGTFRGYRTRAIAFLAAERVQLDVVNPTFEGAQGTWFHLANQVPESSVIRVKLKDGSTFRLHPVSSKRGTLVPEWNARREVIPNF
;
A
#
# COMPACT_ATOMS: atom_id res chain seq x y z
N MET A 1 -34.51 -61.23 10.85
CA MET A 1 -35.95 -61.57 10.73
C MET A 1 -36.73 -60.48 11.46
N PRO A 2 -37.91 -60.03 10.99
CA PRO A 2 -38.59 -60.28 9.70
C PRO A 2 -38.62 -59.00 8.81
N ARG A 3 -38.30 -59.02 7.50
CA ARG A 3 -39.06 -59.53 6.32
C ARG A 3 -40.51 -59.00 6.28
N ALA A 4 -40.93 -58.09 5.40
CA ALA A 4 -40.84 -57.94 3.93
C ALA A 4 -42.13 -58.36 3.18
N LEU A 5 -42.33 -57.70 2.02
CA LEU A 5 -43.20 -58.02 0.86
C LEU A 5 -44.67 -57.54 0.98
N ARG A 6 -45.28 -56.96 -0.06
CA ARG A 6 -45.45 -57.45 -1.46
C ARG A 6 -45.73 -56.25 -2.41
N ARG A 7 -45.06 -56.09 -3.56
CA ARG A 7 -45.16 -56.76 -4.89
C ARG A 7 -46.33 -56.30 -5.77
N THR A 8 -45.98 -55.81 -6.96
CA THR A 8 -46.45 -56.17 -8.33
C THR A 8 -45.70 -55.24 -9.30
N ALA A 9 -44.80 -55.62 -10.22
CA ALA A 9 -44.71 -56.67 -11.25
C ALA A 9 -45.65 -56.46 -12.45
N THR A 10 -45.11 -55.97 -13.58
CA THR A 10 -45.50 -56.44 -14.93
C THR A 10 -44.33 -56.26 -15.90
N THR A 11 -44.03 -57.35 -16.61
CA THR A 11 -42.98 -57.57 -17.61
C THR A 11 -43.67 -57.80 -18.95
N ILE A 12 -43.27 -57.16 -20.06
CA ILE A 12 -43.45 -57.69 -21.42
C ILE A 12 -42.23 -57.33 -22.30
N LEU A 13 -41.66 -58.37 -22.91
CA LEU A 13 -40.64 -58.40 -23.96
C LEU A 13 -41.21 -57.94 -25.33
N LEU A 14 -40.42 -57.30 -26.20
CA LEU A 14 -39.70 -57.93 -27.33
C LEU A 14 -38.94 -56.91 -28.19
N LEU A 15 -37.94 -57.43 -28.90
CA LEU A 15 -36.78 -56.78 -29.51
C LEU A 15 -36.97 -56.50 -31.03
N VAL A 16 -36.23 -55.48 -31.52
CA VAL A 16 -35.55 -55.32 -32.84
C VAL A 16 -36.01 -54.19 -33.80
N ALA A 17 -35.09 -53.22 -33.95
CA ALA A 17 -34.70 -52.38 -35.11
C ALA A 17 -35.64 -51.23 -35.56
N LEU A 18 -35.18 -50.04 -35.96
CA LEU A 18 -33.85 -49.44 -36.18
C LEU A 18 -34.02 -47.89 -36.21
N LEU A 19 -32.94 -47.20 -35.83
CA LEU A 19 -32.50 -45.86 -36.28
C LEU A 19 -33.02 -44.54 -35.67
N ALA A 20 -31.98 -43.77 -35.27
CA ALA A 20 -31.80 -42.32 -35.28
C ALA A 20 -32.24 -41.52 -34.05
N GLY A 21 -31.26 -41.00 -33.30
CA GLY A 21 -31.49 -39.97 -32.28
C GLY A 21 -30.47 -39.85 -31.15
N LEU A 22 -29.22 -40.35 -31.28
CA LEU A 22 -28.13 -39.93 -30.40
C LEU A 22 -27.72 -38.51 -30.80
N TRP A 23 -28.20 -37.50 -30.08
CA TRP A 23 -27.45 -36.24 -29.99
C TRP A 23 -26.31 -36.46 -29.01
N SER A 24 -25.20 -36.96 -29.56
CA SER A 24 -23.88 -36.62 -29.06
C SER A 24 -23.80 -35.10 -28.98
N ALA A 25 -23.59 -34.56 -27.78
CA ALA A 25 -23.14 -33.17 -27.65
C ALA A 25 -21.92 -33.02 -28.55
N ALA A 26 -22.05 -32.20 -29.59
CA ALA A 26 -20.91 -31.80 -30.39
C ALA A 26 -19.88 -31.20 -29.42
N PRO A 27 -18.59 -31.56 -29.53
CA PRO A 27 -17.57 -30.88 -28.76
C PRO A 27 -17.64 -29.39 -29.11
N GLN A 28 -17.75 -28.53 -28.09
CA GLN A 28 -17.46 -27.11 -28.28
C GLN A 28 -16.09 -26.99 -28.96
N PRO A 29 -15.89 -26.04 -29.88
CA PRO A 29 -14.57 -25.77 -30.43
C PRO A 29 -13.63 -25.49 -29.26
N ALA A 30 -12.63 -26.35 -29.10
CA ALA A 30 -11.63 -26.21 -28.05
C ALA A 30 -10.83 -24.93 -28.33
N ASP A 31 -10.99 -23.93 -27.47
CA ASP A 31 -9.98 -22.88 -27.31
C ASP A 31 -8.61 -23.56 -27.21
N ALA A 32 -7.63 -23.07 -27.99
CA ALA A 32 -6.28 -23.59 -27.94
C ALA A 32 -5.77 -23.51 -26.49
N ALA A 33 -5.56 -24.66 -25.86
CA ALA A 33 -5.24 -24.75 -24.45
C ALA A 33 -3.93 -23.99 -24.15
N THR A 34 -4.01 -22.92 -23.37
CA THR A 34 -2.85 -22.14 -22.95
C THR A 34 -2.07 -22.90 -21.88
N VAL A 35 -0.79 -23.20 -22.14
CA VAL A 35 0.11 -23.82 -21.16
C VAL A 35 0.42 -22.85 -20.04
N ARG A 36 0.25 -23.27 -18.78
CA ARG A 36 0.63 -22.46 -17.61
C ARG A 36 0.87 -23.31 -16.37
N ILE A 37 1.65 -22.81 -15.44
CA ILE A 37 1.74 -23.37 -14.08
C ILE A 37 0.50 -22.94 -13.31
N THR A 38 -0.26 -23.90 -12.77
CA THR A 38 -1.48 -23.62 -12.01
C THR A 38 -1.27 -23.69 -10.51
N ASP A 39 -0.32 -24.49 -10.05
CA ASP A 39 -0.10 -24.74 -8.63
C ASP A 39 1.29 -25.34 -8.36
N SER A 40 1.71 -25.32 -7.10
CA SER A 40 2.97 -25.91 -6.67
C SER A 40 3.00 -26.26 -5.20
N THR A 41 3.79 -27.27 -4.84
CA THR A 41 4.09 -27.66 -3.46
C THR A 41 5.58 -27.89 -3.32
N SER A 42 6.11 -27.71 -2.11
CA SER A 42 7.52 -27.95 -1.81
C SER A 42 7.69 -28.80 -0.57
N ALA A 43 8.87 -29.40 -0.43
CA ALA A 43 9.31 -29.99 0.82
C ALA A 43 10.82 -29.82 0.98
N THR A 44 11.25 -29.84 2.24
CA THR A 44 12.66 -29.86 2.63
C THR A 44 12.90 -30.96 3.64
N SER A 45 14.15 -31.41 3.72
CA SER A 45 14.61 -32.25 4.82
C SER A 45 16.07 -31.92 5.11
N THR A 46 16.32 -31.59 6.38
CA THR A 46 17.66 -31.45 6.97
C THR A 46 18.26 -32.84 7.24
N ARG A 47 19.43 -32.92 7.88
CA ARG A 47 20.30 -34.12 7.94
C ARG A 47 19.77 -35.38 8.67
N ASP A 48 18.47 -35.62 8.66
CA ASP A 48 17.80 -36.66 9.47
C ASP A 48 16.91 -37.61 8.66
N GLY A 49 16.51 -37.27 7.42
CA GLY A 49 15.64 -38.10 6.57
C GLY A 49 16.38 -38.85 5.45
N VAL A 50 15.88 -40.02 5.04
CA VAL A 50 16.39 -40.79 3.86
C VAL A 50 15.44 -40.79 2.66
N ALA A 51 14.40 -39.95 2.72
CA ALA A 51 13.46 -39.69 1.64
C ALA A 51 13.02 -38.21 1.64
N LEU A 52 12.49 -37.73 0.52
CA LEU A 52 11.80 -36.44 0.42
C LEU A 52 10.36 -36.68 -0.03
N THR A 53 9.39 -36.39 0.84
CA THR A 53 7.96 -36.48 0.52
C THR A 53 7.41 -35.09 0.22
N ILE A 54 6.98 -34.87 -1.02
CA ILE A 54 6.36 -33.62 -1.47
C ILE A 54 4.88 -33.89 -1.71
N LYS A 55 3.99 -33.07 -1.13
CA LYS A 55 2.54 -33.19 -1.36
C LYS A 55 2.21 -32.94 -2.82
N THR A 56 1.15 -33.51 -3.35
CA THR A 56 0.64 -33.15 -4.68
C THR A 56 0.02 -31.76 -4.61
N PRO A 57 0.25 -30.86 -5.57
CA PRO A 57 -0.36 -29.53 -5.56
C PRO A 57 -1.91 -29.64 -5.52
N PRO A 58 -2.59 -28.95 -4.58
CA PRO A 58 -4.04 -29.09 -4.36
C PRO A 58 -4.93 -28.89 -5.60
N LEU A 59 -4.50 -28.11 -6.58
CA LEU A 59 -5.26 -27.82 -7.81
C LEU A 59 -4.96 -28.77 -8.97
N THR A 60 -4.20 -29.84 -8.75
CA THR A 60 -3.89 -30.85 -9.77
C THR A 60 -5.14 -31.57 -10.24
N ARG A 61 -5.36 -31.62 -11.56
CA ARG A 61 -6.46 -32.36 -12.18
C ARG A 61 -5.92 -33.55 -12.98
N PRO A 62 -6.73 -34.62 -13.15
CA PRO A 62 -6.39 -35.69 -14.08
C PRO A 62 -6.09 -35.13 -15.48
N GLY A 63 -4.97 -35.54 -16.08
CA GLY A 63 -4.50 -35.07 -17.38
C GLY A 63 -3.43 -33.98 -17.33
N ASP A 64 -3.32 -33.23 -16.23
CA ASP A 64 -2.27 -32.22 -16.03
C ASP A 64 -0.88 -32.86 -16.00
N LEU A 65 0.16 -32.07 -16.34
CA LEU A 65 1.54 -32.49 -16.13
C LEU A 65 2.02 -32.07 -14.75
N LEU A 66 2.55 -33.02 -14.00
CA LEU A 66 3.31 -32.79 -12.79
C LEU A 66 4.80 -32.77 -13.13
N LEU A 67 5.50 -31.69 -12.77
CA LEU A 67 6.94 -31.54 -12.92
C LEU A 67 7.59 -31.45 -11.54
N ALA A 68 8.48 -32.38 -11.20
CA ALA A 68 9.21 -32.38 -9.95
C ALA A 68 10.66 -31.97 -10.17
N ILE A 69 11.15 -31.06 -9.33
CA ILE A 69 12.58 -30.83 -9.12
C ILE A 69 12.94 -31.30 -7.72
N VAL A 70 13.96 -32.14 -7.61
CA VAL A 70 14.50 -32.60 -6.34
C VAL A 70 16.00 -32.41 -6.38
N SER A 71 16.51 -31.64 -5.43
CA SER A 71 17.94 -31.35 -5.32
C SER A 71 18.49 -31.80 -3.98
N VAL A 72 19.67 -32.40 -4.02
CA VAL A 72 20.34 -33.00 -2.87
C VAL A 72 21.79 -32.56 -2.84
N LYS A 73 22.38 -32.51 -1.66
CA LYS A 73 23.83 -32.34 -1.52
C LYS A 73 24.56 -33.64 -1.87
N ASP A 74 25.77 -33.53 -2.42
CA ASP A 74 26.59 -34.64 -2.94
C ASP A 74 26.07 -35.23 -4.27
N ASP A 75 26.90 -36.02 -4.96
CA ASP A 75 26.56 -36.73 -6.20
C ASP A 75 25.79 -38.02 -5.88
N LEU A 76 24.54 -37.84 -5.46
CA LEU A 76 23.68 -38.92 -5.00
C LEU A 76 22.51 -39.15 -5.96
N ALA A 77 22.20 -40.42 -6.22
CA ALA A 77 21.08 -40.80 -7.07
C ALA A 77 19.76 -40.67 -6.29
N VAL A 78 18.84 -39.87 -6.82
CA VAL A 78 17.45 -39.81 -6.36
C VAL A 78 16.59 -40.71 -7.23
N SER A 79 15.77 -41.56 -6.63
CA SER A 79 14.75 -42.36 -7.32
C SER A 79 13.36 -41.78 -7.08
N ALA A 80 12.57 -41.62 -8.12
CA ALA A 80 11.18 -41.17 -8.02
C ALA A 80 10.22 -42.33 -7.71
N PRO A 81 9.03 -42.06 -7.13
CA PRO A 81 8.02 -43.08 -6.94
C PRO A 81 7.46 -43.56 -8.28
N ALA A 82 6.78 -44.72 -8.27
CA ALA A 82 6.27 -45.36 -9.48
C ALA A 82 5.39 -44.41 -10.32
N GLY A 83 5.58 -44.45 -11.64
CA GLY A 83 4.85 -43.64 -12.62
C GLY A 83 5.34 -42.20 -12.79
N TRP A 84 6.54 -41.88 -12.29
CA TRP A 84 7.32 -40.70 -12.72
C TRP A 84 8.37 -41.13 -13.74
N ALA A 85 8.51 -40.36 -14.82
CA ALA A 85 9.55 -40.54 -15.83
C ALA A 85 10.71 -39.56 -15.57
N PRO A 86 11.98 -40.01 -15.63
CA PRO A 86 13.12 -39.12 -15.47
C PRO A 86 13.22 -38.19 -16.68
N LEU A 87 13.32 -36.88 -16.44
CA LEU A 87 13.66 -35.91 -17.48
C LEU A 87 15.16 -35.67 -17.50
N HIS A 88 15.76 -35.48 -16.31
CA HIS A 88 17.17 -35.16 -16.22
C HIS A 88 17.77 -35.38 -14.83
N ARG A 89 19.10 -35.56 -14.77
CA ARG A 89 19.91 -35.48 -13.56
C ARG A 89 21.27 -34.86 -13.88
N GLU A 90 21.65 -33.82 -13.14
CA GLU A 90 22.98 -33.19 -13.20
C GLU A 90 23.57 -33.14 -11.79
N ALA A 91 24.85 -33.49 -11.66
CA ALA A 91 25.58 -33.35 -10.42
C ALA A 91 26.79 -32.45 -10.61
N PHE A 92 27.12 -31.66 -9.59
CA PHE A 92 28.29 -30.80 -9.62
C PHE A 92 29.16 -30.97 -8.40
N ALA A 93 30.40 -31.40 -8.62
CA ALA A 93 31.52 -31.40 -7.68
C ALA A 93 31.20 -31.95 -6.27
N ARG A 94 30.23 -32.87 -6.16
CA ARG A 94 29.73 -33.40 -4.88
C ARG A 94 29.13 -32.32 -3.96
N GLU A 95 28.72 -31.19 -4.51
CA GLU A 95 28.08 -30.10 -3.79
C GLU A 95 26.56 -30.11 -3.97
N VAL A 96 26.08 -30.28 -5.21
CA VAL A 96 24.64 -30.35 -5.51
C VAL A 96 24.36 -31.31 -6.66
N THR A 97 23.32 -32.11 -6.52
CA THR A 97 22.69 -32.88 -7.60
C THR A 97 21.27 -32.41 -7.79
N GLN A 98 20.91 -31.98 -8.99
CA GLN A 98 19.55 -31.60 -9.39
C GLN A 98 18.95 -32.72 -10.24
N SER A 99 17.79 -33.24 -9.84
CA SER A 99 17.02 -34.24 -10.60
C SER A 99 15.64 -33.70 -10.97
N LEU A 100 15.24 -33.89 -12.22
CA LEU A 100 13.97 -33.45 -12.78
C LEU A 100 13.16 -34.65 -13.26
N TRP A 101 11.87 -34.66 -12.93
CA TRP A 101 10.96 -35.76 -13.24
C TRP A 101 9.64 -35.21 -13.76
N VAL A 102 8.98 -35.96 -14.64
CA VAL A 102 7.65 -35.64 -15.14
C VAL A 102 6.68 -36.79 -14.90
N ARG A 103 5.43 -36.44 -14.69
CA ARG A 103 4.33 -37.39 -14.59
C ARG A 103 3.08 -36.75 -15.18
N ARG A 104 2.20 -37.56 -15.77
CA ARG A 104 0.84 -37.13 -16.10
C ARG A 104 -0.09 -37.52 -14.97
N ALA A 105 -0.76 -36.55 -14.35
CA ALA A 105 -1.69 -36.77 -13.25
C ALA A 105 -2.83 -37.68 -13.71
N GLN A 106 -3.19 -38.66 -12.88
CA GLN A 106 -4.25 -39.63 -13.16
C GLN A 106 -5.49 -39.37 -12.29
N GLU A 107 -6.60 -40.02 -12.61
CA GLU A 107 -7.73 -40.08 -11.70
C GLU A 107 -7.32 -40.82 -10.42
N GLY A 108 -7.58 -40.21 -9.24
CA GLY A 108 -7.09 -40.72 -7.96
C GLY A 108 -5.60 -40.46 -7.70
N GLU A 109 -5.04 -39.38 -8.26
CA GLU A 109 -3.63 -38.99 -8.04
C GLU A 109 -3.26 -39.00 -6.54
N PRO A 110 -2.14 -39.64 -6.14
CA PRO A 110 -1.73 -39.71 -4.73
C PRO A 110 -1.65 -38.33 -4.07
N ALA A 111 -1.95 -38.24 -2.78
CA ALA A 111 -1.89 -36.98 -2.04
C ALA A 111 -0.45 -36.46 -1.82
N ALA A 112 0.56 -37.33 -1.97
CA ALA A 112 1.96 -36.98 -1.90
C ALA A 112 2.83 -37.99 -2.66
N HIS A 113 4.02 -37.55 -3.06
CA HIS A 113 5.03 -38.33 -3.77
C HIS A 113 6.34 -38.36 -2.98
N THR A 114 6.86 -39.56 -2.76
CA THR A 114 8.10 -39.79 -2.00
C THR A 114 9.25 -40.17 -2.92
N PHE A 115 10.27 -39.32 -2.97
CA PHE A 115 11.52 -39.54 -3.70
C PHE A 115 12.56 -40.17 -2.76
N ASN A 116 13.10 -41.32 -3.16
CA ASN A 116 13.96 -42.20 -2.36
C ASN A 116 15.43 -42.13 -2.82
N GLY A 117 16.34 -42.77 -2.07
CA GLY A 117 17.77 -42.81 -2.41
C GLY A 117 18.61 -41.67 -1.84
N VAL A 118 18.03 -40.84 -0.97
CA VAL A 118 18.73 -39.70 -0.35
C VAL A 118 19.42 -40.14 0.94
N THR A 119 20.69 -39.80 1.09
CA THR A 119 21.38 -39.95 2.37
C THR A 119 20.78 -39.00 3.40
N ARG A 120 21.28 -39.04 4.64
CA ARG A 120 21.02 -38.03 5.68
C ARG A 120 21.61 -36.65 5.34
N GLU A 121 21.78 -36.30 4.07
CA GLU A 121 22.19 -34.97 3.63
C GLU A 121 20.97 -34.08 3.35
N ALA A 122 21.24 -32.77 3.28
CA ALA A 122 20.24 -31.75 3.01
C ALA A 122 19.62 -31.92 1.61
N LYS A 123 18.31 -31.71 1.53
CA LYS A 123 17.52 -31.91 0.32
C LYS A 123 16.30 -31.01 0.28
N SER A 124 16.00 -30.53 -0.91
CA SER A 124 14.89 -29.62 -1.19
C SER A 124 14.26 -29.97 -2.52
N GLY A 125 12.95 -29.82 -2.63
CA GLY A 125 12.26 -30.09 -3.88
C GLY A 125 10.89 -29.44 -3.99
N LEU A 126 10.43 -29.34 -5.23
CA LEU A 126 9.13 -28.78 -5.62
C LEU A 126 8.43 -29.76 -6.56
N ILE A 127 7.10 -29.80 -6.50
CA ILE A 127 6.24 -30.33 -7.55
C ILE A 127 5.40 -29.17 -8.09
N LEU A 128 5.36 -29.02 -9.41
CA LEU A 128 4.55 -28.04 -10.13
C LEU A 128 3.45 -28.75 -10.90
N THR A 129 2.26 -28.14 -10.93
CA THR A 129 1.16 -28.55 -11.82
C THR A 129 1.14 -27.64 -13.03
N VAL A 130 1.17 -28.24 -14.22
CA VAL A 130 1.16 -27.55 -15.51
C VAL A 130 -0.05 -28.01 -16.31
N ALA A 131 -0.99 -27.09 -16.53
CA ALA A 131 -2.19 -27.32 -17.33
C ALA A 131 -1.93 -26.99 -18.81
N GLY A 132 -2.71 -27.59 -19.72
CA GLY A 132 -2.68 -27.30 -21.16
C GLY A 132 -1.45 -27.82 -21.91
N ALA A 133 -0.60 -28.62 -21.26
CA ALA A 133 0.65 -29.12 -21.81
C ALA A 133 0.50 -30.49 -22.48
N ALA A 134 0.98 -30.62 -23.72
CA ALA A 134 1.07 -31.91 -24.40
C ALA A 134 2.32 -32.66 -23.97
N ASN A 135 3.50 -32.03 -24.15
CA ASN A 135 4.80 -32.67 -23.99
C ASN A 135 5.80 -31.71 -23.34
N VAL A 136 6.77 -32.26 -22.61
CA VAL A 136 7.95 -31.52 -22.16
C VAL A 136 9.08 -31.84 -23.12
N SER A 137 9.59 -30.83 -23.83
CA SER A 137 10.74 -30.99 -24.73
C SER A 137 12.04 -30.96 -23.93
N THR A 138 12.88 -31.97 -24.19
CA THR A 138 14.20 -32.15 -23.58
C THR A 138 15.31 -32.18 -24.62
N SER A 139 15.09 -31.67 -25.84
CA SER A 139 16.01 -31.91 -26.95
C SER A 139 17.34 -31.13 -26.85
N SER A 140 17.51 -30.19 -25.91
CA SER A 140 18.80 -29.53 -25.64
C SER A 140 18.91 -28.84 -24.26
N PRO A 141 18.39 -29.38 -23.14
CA PRO A 141 18.42 -28.70 -21.85
C PRO A 141 19.87 -28.41 -21.45
N SER A 142 20.21 -27.13 -21.46
CA SER A 142 21.55 -26.66 -21.15
C SER A 142 21.71 -26.59 -19.64
N SER A 143 22.85 -27.03 -19.10
CA SER A 143 23.19 -26.84 -17.68
C SER A 143 24.52 -26.15 -17.51
N ARG A 144 24.65 -25.38 -16.42
CA ARG A 144 25.90 -24.72 -16.03
C ARG A 144 26.18 -24.98 -14.55
N ALA A 145 27.45 -25.23 -14.24
CA ALA A 145 27.89 -25.54 -12.89
C ALA A 145 29.18 -24.78 -12.51
N LEU A 146 29.31 -24.29 -11.27
CA LEU A 146 30.43 -23.43 -10.86
C LEU A 146 30.83 -23.52 -9.37
N VAL A 147 32.13 -23.72 -9.09
CA VAL A 147 32.78 -23.55 -7.76
C VAL A 147 33.61 -22.26 -7.78
N GLY A 148 33.40 -21.39 -6.79
CA GLY A 148 34.35 -20.35 -6.39
C GLY A 148 34.40 -19.09 -7.25
N GLY A 149 33.68 -18.04 -6.80
CA GLY A 149 34.08 -16.64 -7.01
C GLY A 149 33.14 -15.73 -7.79
N THR A 150 32.27 -16.26 -8.66
CA THR A 150 31.34 -15.40 -9.42
C THR A 150 29.92 -15.95 -9.50
N SER A 151 28.96 -15.12 -9.09
CA SER A 151 27.65 -15.02 -9.75
C SER A 151 27.92 -14.44 -11.15
N PRO A 152 27.26 -14.90 -12.23
CA PRO A 152 25.94 -15.56 -12.22
C PRO A 152 25.91 -17.03 -12.70
N ILE A 153 24.77 -17.69 -12.46
CA ILE A 153 24.39 -18.99 -13.05
C ILE A 153 23.65 -18.72 -14.37
N GLU A 154 24.38 -18.69 -15.46
CA GLU A 154 23.82 -18.48 -16.81
C GLU A 154 23.55 -19.82 -17.50
N VAL A 155 22.36 -19.95 -18.07
CA VAL A 155 21.90 -21.15 -18.75
C VAL A 155 21.64 -20.80 -20.21
N PRO A 156 22.33 -21.42 -21.19
CA PRO A 156 22.18 -21.12 -22.62
C PRO A 156 20.75 -21.27 -23.16
N SER A 157 20.42 -20.48 -24.19
CA SER A 157 19.13 -20.50 -24.90
C SER A 157 18.70 -21.89 -25.39
N LEU A 158 17.40 -22.17 -25.30
CA LEU A 158 16.71 -23.23 -26.05
C LEU A 158 15.94 -22.66 -27.25
N ARG A 159 15.60 -23.50 -28.21
CA ARG A 159 14.73 -23.12 -29.34
C ARG A 159 13.31 -23.65 -29.14
N ALA A 160 12.33 -22.75 -29.09
CA ALA A 160 10.92 -23.09 -29.06
C ALA A 160 10.39 -23.37 -30.47
N THR A 161 9.76 -24.53 -30.64
CA THR A 161 9.17 -25.00 -31.90
C THR A 161 7.69 -24.65 -32.04
N LYS A 162 7.01 -24.30 -30.94
CA LYS A 162 5.59 -23.92 -30.91
C LYS A 162 5.37 -22.58 -30.21
N GLN A 163 4.50 -21.76 -30.79
CA GLN A 163 3.99 -20.54 -30.15
C GLN A 163 3.22 -20.90 -28.87
N GLY A 164 3.38 -20.10 -27.82
CA GLY A 164 2.70 -20.32 -26.54
C GLY A 164 3.32 -21.43 -25.69
N SER A 165 4.54 -21.85 -26.02
CA SER A 165 5.31 -22.77 -25.17
C SER A 165 5.70 -22.09 -23.86
N LEU A 166 5.76 -22.83 -22.77
CA LEU A 166 6.23 -22.33 -21.49
C LEU A 166 7.72 -22.66 -21.31
N LEU A 167 8.57 -21.64 -21.22
CA LEU A 167 9.98 -21.80 -20.86
C LEU A 167 10.11 -21.81 -19.35
N LEU A 168 10.70 -22.85 -18.80
CA LEU A 168 10.92 -23.04 -17.37
C LEU A 168 12.41 -23.04 -17.05
N GLY A 169 12.84 -22.17 -16.15
CA GLY A 169 14.20 -22.14 -15.61
C GLY A 169 14.26 -22.71 -14.20
N ALA A 170 15.03 -23.78 -14.03
CA ALA A 170 15.17 -24.52 -12.78
C ALA A 170 16.61 -24.42 -12.26
N TYR A 171 16.79 -23.90 -11.06
CA TYR A 171 18.09 -23.58 -10.46
C TYR A 171 18.20 -24.20 -9.08
N SER A 172 19.35 -24.79 -8.78
CA SER A 172 19.68 -25.38 -7.49
C SER A 172 21.04 -24.90 -7.01
N VAL A 173 21.15 -24.54 -5.73
CA VAL A 173 22.41 -24.07 -5.12
C VAL A 173 22.63 -24.73 -3.77
N HIS A 174 23.85 -25.18 -3.52
CA HIS A 174 24.29 -25.68 -2.21
C HIS A 174 24.63 -24.52 -1.27
N ALA A 175 23.59 -23.82 -0.84
CA ALA A 175 23.63 -22.78 0.17
C ALA A 175 22.21 -22.52 0.69
N ASP A 176 22.11 -22.00 1.91
CA ASP A 176 20.87 -21.48 2.47
C ASP A 176 20.65 -20.04 2.02
N GLU A 177 20.26 -19.87 0.75
CA GLU A 177 20.07 -18.55 0.14
C GLU A 177 18.91 -18.48 -0.86
N LEU A 178 18.40 -17.28 -1.11
CA LEU A 178 17.47 -17.07 -2.23
C LEU A 178 18.23 -16.99 -3.56
N ILE A 179 17.89 -17.88 -4.49
CA ILE A 179 18.36 -17.79 -5.88
C ILE A 179 17.54 -16.70 -6.59
N ARG A 180 18.19 -15.63 -7.03
CA ARG A 180 17.55 -14.52 -7.75
C ARG A 180 17.41 -14.87 -9.23
N LEU A 181 16.22 -15.26 -9.63
CA LEU A 181 15.89 -15.61 -11.02
C LEU A 181 15.88 -14.37 -11.94
N PRO A 182 16.19 -14.53 -13.25
CA PRO A 182 16.08 -13.47 -14.25
C PRO A 182 14.69 -12.83 -14.26
N GLN A 183 14.62 -11.53 -14.55
CA GLN A 183 13.36 -10.78 -14.56
C GLN A 183 12.28 -11.40 -15.47
N SER A 184 12.68 -11.93 -16.63
CA SER A 184 11.75 -12.52 -17.60
C SER A 184 11.00 -13.75 -17.09
N LEU A 185 11.55 -14.49 -16.12
CA LEU A 185 10.85 -15.61 -15.50
C LEU A 185 9.94 -15.06 -14.40
N GLU A 186 8.64 -14.99 -14.63
CA GLU A 186 7.67 -14.33 -13.75
C GLU A 186 7.06 -15.29 -12.71
N ASP A 187 6.70 -16.51 -13.13
CA ASP A 187 6.05 -17.54 -12.29
C ASP A 187 7.05 -18.22 -11.34
N ARG A 188 7.50 -17.50 -10.31
CA ARG A 188 8.59 -17.91 -9.42
C ARG A 188 8.13 -18.73 -8.23
N ARG A 189 8.85 -19.81 -7.93
CA ARG A 189 8.72 -20.63 -6.71
C ARG A 189 10.11 -20.94 -6.19
N SER A 190 10.30 -20.95 -4.88
CA SER A 190 11.58 -21.33 -4.28
C SER A 190 11.39 -22.08 -2.97
N VAL A 191 12.41 -22.84 -2.59
CA VAL A 191 12.49 -23.59 -1.35
C VAL A 191 13.95 -23.70 -0.92
N THR A 192 14.23 -23.55 0.38
CA THR A 192 15.58 -23.47 0.93
C THR A 192 15.70 -24.26 2.24
N ALA A 193 16.68 -25.17 2.30
CA ALA A 193 17.11 -25.89 3.52
C ALA A 193 18.40 -26.69 3.27
N GLY A 194 19.56 -26.06 3.44
CA GLY A 194 20.91 -26.52 3.05
C GLY A 194 21.15 -26.61 1.55
N ILE A 195 20.10 -26.87 0.77
CA ILE A 195 20.04 -26.80 -0.68
C ILE A 195 18.88 -25.87 -1.03
N SER A 196 19.16 -24.82 -1.79
CA SER A 196 18.14 -23.95 -2.36
C SER A 196 17.74 -24.45 -3.74
N VAL A 197 16.44 -24.42 -4.02
CA VAL A 197 15.87 -24.69 -5.34
C VAL A 197 14.94 -23.54 -5.71
N ALA A 198 15.07 -23.02 -6.92
CA ALA A 198 14.18 -22.01 -7.47
C ALA A 198 13.77 -22.38 -8.89
N ILE A 199 12.48 -22.26 -9.17
CA ILE A 199 11.93 -22.36 -10.52
C ILE A 199 11.25 -21.04 -10.88
N GLY A 200 11.43 -20.58 -12.11
CA GLY A 200 10.61 -19.54 -12.71
C GLY A 200 10.19 -19.96 -14.11
N ALA A 201 9.07 -19.41 -14.60
CA ALA A 201 8.62 -19.68 -15.96
C ALA A 201 8.15 -18.41 -16.68
N GLU A 202 8.17 -18.47 -18.01
CA GLU A 202 7.66 -17.42 -18.90
C GLU A 202 7.06 -18.05 -20.17
N VAL A 203 6.07 -17.39 -20.76
CA VAL A 203 5.48 -17.83 -22.02
C VAL A 203 6.32 -17.34 -23.19
N VAL A 204 6.69 -18.24 -24.10
CA VAL A 204 7.37 -17.91 -25.36
C VAL A 204 6.29 -17.58 -26.40
N PRO A 205 6.13 -16.30 -26.77
CA PRO A 205 4.96 -15.84 -27.53
C PRO A 205 4.96 -16.26 -29.00
N THR A 206 6.10 -16.69 -29.53
CA THR A 206 6.27 -17.20 -30.91
C THR A 206 7.33 -18.31 -30.92
N ALA A 207 7.37 -19.14 -31.97
CA ALA A 207 8.42 -20.16 -32.10
C ALA A 207 9.77 -19.48 -32.39
N SER A 208 10.63 -19.34 -31.38
CA SER A 208 11.90 -18.63 -31.47
C SER A 208 12.96 -19.21 -30.53
N ASP A 209 14.20 -18.75 -30.68
CA ASP A 209 15.19 -18.90 -29.62
C ASP A 209 14.73 -18.12 -28.38
N THR A 210 14.94 -18.72 -27.22
CA THR A 210 14.45 -18.22 -25.94
C THR A 210 15.41 -17.19 -25.32
N GLY A 211 16.67 -17.19 -25.73
CA GLY A 211 17.75 -16.44 -25.11
C GLY A 211 18.30 -17.12 -23.85
N SER A 212 19.54 -16.82 -23.47
CA SER A 212 20.12 -17.34 -22.22
C SER A 212 19.36 -16.80 -20.99
N ARG A 213 19.38 -17.56 -19.88
CA ARG A 213 18.78 -17.14 -18.60
C ARG A 213 19.81 -17.15 -17.49
N THR A 214 19.97 -15.99 -16.87
CA THR A 214 21.01 -15.71 -15.88
C THR A 214 20.40 -15.50 -14.50
N ALA A 215 20.59 -16.46 -13.59
CA ALA A 215 20.22 -16.32 -12.18
C ALA A 215 21.42 -15.83 -11.36
N THR A 216 21.17 -15.05 -10.32
CA THR A 216 22.21 -14.54 -9.42
C THR A 216 22.08 -15.12 -8.02
N ARG A 217 23.21 -15.14 -7.31
CA ARG A 217 23.32 -15.67 -5.94
C ARG A 217 24.31 -14.85 -5.11
N SER A 218 24.20 -14.96 -3.80
CA SER A 218 24.93 -14.18 -2.79
C SER A 218 25.99 -14.98 -2.03
N GLN A 219 25.79 -16.30 -1.88
CA GLN A 219 26.70 -17.17 -1.15
C GLN A 219 27.55 -18.02 -2.10
N ARG A 220 28.70 -18.48 -1.60
CA ARG A 220 29.54 -19.45 -2.31
C ARG A 220 28.98 -20.85 -2.10
N GLY A 221 28.90 -21.62 -3.18
CA GLY A 221 28.54 -23.04 -3.17
C GLY A 221 28.47 -23.60 -4.58
N GLY A 222 28.21 -24.89 -4.74
CA GLY A 222 27.91 -25.51 -6.03
C GLY A 222 26.55 -25.07 -6.54
N ALA A 223 26.41 -24.93 -7.85
CA ALA A 223 25.13 -24.59 -8.48
C ALA A 223 24.89 -25.43 -9.72
N VAL A 224 23.63 -25.68 -10.01
CA VAL A 224 23.15 -26.23 -11.29
C VAL A 224 21.95 -25.40 -11.72
N GLY A 225 22.00 -24.80 -12.91
CA GLY A 225 20.86 -24.17 -13.56
C GLY A 225 20.48 -24.93 -14.83
N ARG A 226 19.19 -24.91 -15.21
CA ARG A 226 18.69 -25.58 -16.42
C ARG A 226 17.43 -24.94 -17.00
N LEU A 227 17.28 -24.98 -18.33
CA LEU A 227 16.05 -24.63 -19.03
C LEU A 227 15.30 -25.88 -19.52
N LEU A 228 13.97 -25.82 -19.48
CA LEU A 228 13.03 -26.78 -20.07
C LEU A 228 11.97 -26.03 -20.89
N LEU A 229 11.49 -26.62 -21.98
CA LEU A 229 10.38 -26.07 -22.75
C LEU A 229 9.17 -27.00 -22.66
N ILE A 230 8.00 -26.46 -22.34
CA ILE A 230 6.75 -27.21 -22.26
C ILE A 230 5.84 -26.74 -23.39
N GLU A 231 5.44 -27.67 -24.26
CA GLU A 231 4.66 -27.35 -25.45
C GLU A 231 3.15 -27.42 -25.19
N PRO A 232 2.35 -26.53 -25.82
CA PRO A 232 0.89 -26.61 -25.79
C PRO A 232 0.38 -27.88 -26.47
N SER A 233 -0.77 -28.36 -26.00
CA SER A 233 -1.52 -29.40 -26.70
C SER A 233 -2.06 -28.87 -28.03
N GLU A 234 -1.85 -29.63 -29.11
CA GLU A 234 -2.37 -29.28 -30.43
C GLU A 234 -3.91 -29.37 -30.45
N GLY A 235 -4.57 -28.27 -30.78
CA GLY A 235 -5.98 -28.27 -31.17
C GLY A 235 -6.15 -28.80 -32.61
N PRO A 236 -7.36 -29.24 -33.02
CA PRO A 236 -7.56 -29.80 -34.36
C PRO A 236 -7.36 -28.76 -35.47
N THR A 237 -6.53 -29.09 -36.48
CA THR A 237 -6.20 -28.24 -37.63
C THR A 237 -7.40 -28.05 -38.59
N PRO A 238 -7.80 -26.81 -38.96
CA PRO A 238 -8.84 -26.60 -39.95
C PRO A 238 -8.32 -26.64 -41.40
N THR A 239 -9.05 -27.34 -42.27
CA THR A 239 -8.83 -27.45 -43.74
C THR A 239 -9.24 -26.15 -44.47
N PRO A 240 -8.51 -25.69 -45.52
CA PRO A 240 -8.74 -24.37 -46.13
C PRO A 240 -9.87 -24.35 -47.18
N THR A 241 -10.58 -23.22 -47.31
CA THR A 241 -11.41 -22.86 -48.49
C THR A 241 -11.48 -21.32 -48.62
N PRO A 242 -11.49 -20.74 -49.85
CA PRO A 242 -10.85 -19.46 -50.15
C PRO A 242 -11.74 -18.19 -50.12
N THR A 243 -11.01 -17.07 -50.16
CA THR A 243 -11.32 -15.62 -50.09
C THR A 243 -12.41 -15.09 -51.05
N PRO A 244 -13.13 -14.03 -50.64
CA PRO A 244 -13.01 -12.76 -51.39
C PRO A 244 -12.88 -11.49 -50.52
N THR A 245 -12.03 -10.58 -51.00
CA THR A 245 -11.79 -9.15 -50.64
C THR A 245 -13.03 -8.30 -51.03
N PRO A 246 -13.41 -7.14 -50.41
CA PRO A 246 -12.53 -6.01 -50.04
C PRO A 246 -12.86 -5.16 -48.78
N THR A 247 -11.86 -4.35 -48.38
CA THR A 247 -11.83 -3.22 -47.41
C THR A 247 -12.45 -1.92 -48.00
N PRO A 248 -12.63 -0.77 -47.28
CA PRO A 248 -12.43 -0.51 -45.84
C PRO A 248 -13.42 0.46 -45.10
N THR A 249 -13.41 0.30 -43.76
CA THR A 249 -13.51 1.27 -42.64
C THR A 249 -14.81 1.94 -42.15
N HIS A 250 -15.02 1.67 -40.84
CA HIS A 250 -15.61 2.48 -39.75
C HIS A 250 -17.14 2.61 -39.69
N ASP A 251 -17.78 1.88 -38.76
CA ASP A 251 -17.98 2.29 -37.37
C ASP A 251 -18.70 1.21 -36.54
N HIS A 252 -18.56 1.35 -35.21
CA HIS A 252 -19.37 0.77 -34.13
C HIS A 252 -19.08 -0.66 -33.62
N GLU A 253 -18.74 -0.65 -32.33
CA GLU A 253 -18.68 -1.73 -31.36
C GLU A 253 -19.87 -2.70 -31.47
N HIS A 254 -19.59 -4.00 -31.41
CA HIS A 254 -20.57 -4.97 -30.92
C HIS A 254 -19.83 -6.07 -30.14
N GLU A 255 -20.09 -6.10 -28.84
CA GLU A 255 -19.64 -7.12 -27.88
C GLU A 255 -20.04 -8.54 -28.33
N GLU A 256 -19.10 -9.48 -28.26
CA GLU A 256 -19.41 -10.92 -28.25
C GLU A 256 -19.98 -11.33 -26.87
N PRO A 257 -20.98 -12.23 -26.81
CA PRO A 257 -21.82 -12.37 -25.64
C PRO A 257 -21.13 -13.10 -24.48
N SER A 258 -21.28 -12.51 -23.30
CA SER A 258 -20.96 -13.08 -21.99
C SER A 258 -21.57 -14.48 -21.81
N PRO A 259 -20.92 -15.41 -21.05
CA PRO A 259 -21.58 -16.63 -20.60
C PRO A 259 -22.94 -16.29 -19.98
N ALA A 260 -23.97 -17.10 -20.26
CA ALA A 260 -25.33 -16.82 -19.82
C ALA A 260 -25.32 -16.40 -18.34
N PRO A 261 -25.80 -15.19 -17.99
CA PRO A 261 -25.73 -14.70 -16.63
C PRO A 261 -26.44 -15.68 -15.71
N LEU A 262 -25.83 -16.01 -14.57
CA LEU A 262 -26.53 -16.66 -13.46
C LEU A 262 -27.84 -15.90 -13.26
N ALA A 263 -28.96 -16.61 -13.22
CA ALA A 263 -30.27 -15.97 -13.09
C ALA A 263 -30.23 -14.99 -11.91
N THR A 264 -30.37 -13.70 -12.22
CA THR A 264 -30.31 -12.63 -11.21
C THR A 264 -31.52 -12.76 -10.29
N GLN A 265 -31.26 -12.95 -9.00
CA GLN A 265 -32.27 -13.09 -7.97
C GLN A 265 -32.36 -11.82 -7.13
N ARG A 266 -33.57 -11.44 -6.70
CA ARG A 266 -33.78 -10.27 -5.85
C ARG A 266 -33.71 -10.65 -4.37
N TRP A 267 -33.08 -9.82 -3.55
CA TRP A 267 -33.03 -10.04 -2.10
C TRP A 267 -34.43 -10.08 -1.50
N SER A 268 -35.32 -9.21 -1.99
CA SER A 268 -36.72 -9.10 -1.54
C SER A 268 -37.60 -10.31 -1.90
N GLU A 269 -37.14 -11.25 -2.73
CA GLU A 269 -37.91 -12.42 -3.12
C GLU A 269 -37.62 -13.61 -2.19
N ALA A 270 -38.67 -14.13 -1.54
CA ALA A 270 -38.56 -15.33 -0.70
C ALA A 270 -38.00 -16.54 -1.45
N GLY A 271 -38.20 -16.61 -2.77
CA GLY A 271 -37.69 -17.68 -3.63
C GLY A 271 -36.17 -17.70 -3.81
N THR A 272 -35.49 -16.58 -3.54
CA THR A 272 -34.02 -16.46 -3.55
C THR A 272 -33.38 -17.30 -2.44
N TRP A 273 -34.11 -17.51 -1.33
CA TRP A 273 -33.55 -18.02 -0.10
C TRP A 273 -33.96 -19.48 0.15
N PRO A 274 -33.04 -20.36 0.61
CA PRO A 274 -33.35 -21.76 0.90
C PRO A 274 -34.49 -21.94 1.91
N SER A 275 -34.61 -21.03 2.88
CA SER A 275 -35.67 -21.02 3.90
C SER A 275 -37.04 -20.58 3.38
N ARG A 276 -37.16 -20.21 2.09
CA ARG A 276 -38.36 -19.62 1.48
C ARG A 276 -38.90 -18.42 2.26
N SER A 277 -38.01 -17.65 2.88
CA SER A 277 -38.30 -16.45 3.66
C SER A 277 -37.19 -15.43 3.44
N ILE A 278 -37.54 -14.14 3.42
CA ILE A 278 -36.58 -13.05 3.26
C ILE A 278 -35.73 -12.96 4.53
N PRO A 279 -34.38 -12.89 4.45
CA PRO A 279 -33.50 -12.73 5.58
C PRO A 279 -33.87 -11.52 6.43
N SER A 280 -33.69 -11.68 7.74
CA SER A 280 -33.90 -10.65 8.75
C SER A 280 -32.60 -10.40 9.52
N GLY A 281 -32.58 -9.40 10.42
CA GLY A 281 -31.38 -8.98 11.14
C GLY A 281 -30.62 -10.05 11.95
N ASN A 282 -31.20 -11.24 12.19
CA ASN A 282 -30.52 -12.35 12.88
C ASN A 282 -30.21 -13.54 11.96
N THR A 283 -30.48 -13.44 10.65
CA THR A 283 -30.37 -14.55 9.71
C THR A 283 -29.01 -14.54 9.01
N ASP A 284 -28.22 -15.59 9.18
CA ASP A 284 -26.99 -15.77 8.41
C ASP A 284 -27.29 -16.13 6.96
N VAL A 285 -26.67 -15.40 6.04
CA VAL A 285 -26.94 -15.45 4.61
C VAL A 285 -25.72 -15.95 3.86
N LYS A 286 -25.93 -16.90 2.95
CA LYS A 286 -24.92 -17.36 2.00
C LYS A 286 -25.39 -17.08 0.57
N VAL A 287 -24.65 -16.26 -0.15
CA VAL A 287 -24.90 -15.88 -1.54
C VAL A 287 -24.05 -16.80 -2.43
N THR A 288 -24.72 -17.67 -3.20
CA THR A 288 -24.08 -18.66 -4.09
C THR A 288 -24.23 -18.34 -5.58
N GLY A 289 -25.01 -17.30 -5.92
CA GLY A 289 -25.28 -16.87 -7.28
C GLY A 289 -25.23 -15.35 -7.41
N HIS A 290 -26.00 -14.78 -8.33
CA HIS A 290 -26.14 -13.32 -8.46
C HIS A 290 -27.37 -12.84 -7.71
N VAL A 291 -27.17 -12.17 -6.57
CA VAL A 291 -28.24 -11.61 -5.74
C VAL A 291 -28.17 -10.09 -5.74
N VAL A 292 -29.30 -9.46 -6.05
CA VAL A 292 -29.47 -8.01 -6.08
C VAL A 292 -30.24 -7.52 -4.86
N ILE A 293 -29.64 -6.63 -4.09
CA ILE A 293 -30.29 -5.86 -3.03
C ILE A 293 -31.09 -4.74 -3.70
N ASP A 294 -32.41 -4.91 -3.75
CA ASP A 294 -33.34 -4.07 -4.49
C ASP A 294 -34.16 -3.11 -3.61
N GLY A 295 -33.76 -2.95 -2.34
CA GLY A 295 -34.36 -2.04 -1.37
C GLY A 295 -33.69 -2.14 0.00
N PRO A 296 -34.43 -1.85 1.08
CA PRO A 296 -34.00 -2.16 2.45
C PRO A 296 -33.90 -3.67 2.67
N ALA A 297 -32.75 -4.11 3.21
CA ALA A 297 -32.43 -5.49 3.48
C ALA A 297 -31.72 -5.62 4.84
N GLN A 298 -31.88 -6.77 5.50
CA GLN A 298 -31.25 -7.06 6.78
C GLN A 298 -30.68 -8.49 6.80
N ALA A 299 -29.57 -8.68 7.52
CA ALA A 299 -28.97 -9.99 7.75
C ALA A 299 -28.25 -10.06 9.10
N GLY A 300 -28.11 -11.27 9.64
CA GLY A 300 -27.21 -11.57 10.76
C GLY A 300 -25.75 -11.49 10.32
N SER A 301 -25.37 -12.29 9.33
CA SER A 301 -24.09 -12.23 8.63
C SER A 301 -24.29 -12.53 7.15
N VAL A 302 -23.32 -12.19 6.30
CA VAL A 302 -23.38 -12.46 4.86
C VAL A 302 -22.06 -13.06 4.39
N VAL A 303 -22.12 -14.17 3.67
CA VAL A 303 -20.97 -14.75 2.95
C VAL A 303 -21.29 -14.80 1.46
N VAL A 304 -20.47 -14.15 0.64
CA VAL A 304 -20.56 -14.21 -0.83
C VAL A 304 -19.51 -15.18 -1.32
N GLU A 305 -19.94 -16.34 -1.82
CA GLU A 305 -19.06 -17.42 -2.25
C GLU A 305 -18.24 -17.07 -3.50
N PRO A 306 -17.14 -17.77 -3.78
CA PRO A 306 -16.38 -17.61 -5.01
C PRO A 306 -17.29 -17.70 -6.25
N GLY A 307 -17.13 -16.74 -7.17
CA GLY A 307 -17.95 -16.64 -8.39
C GLY A 307 -19.37 -16.06 -8.18
N ALA A 308 -19.83 -15.92 -6.94
CA ALA A 308 -21.10 -15.27 -6.64
C ALA A 308 -20.98 -13.74 -6.64
N VAL A 309 -22.10 -13.05 -6.81
CA VAL A 309 -22.18 -11.59 -6.86
C VAL A 309 -23.27 -11.11 -5.91
N LEU A 310 -22.89 -10.27 -4.96
CA LEU A 310 -23.84 -9.45 -4.21
C LEU A 310 -23.82 -8.04 -4.78
N GLU A 311 -24.94 -7.61 -5.34
CA GLU A 311 -25.06 -6.33 -6.04
C GLU A 311 -26.12 -5.45 -5.41
N PHE A 312 -25.84 -4.17 -5.22
CA PHE A 312 -26.86 -3.18 -4.91
C PHE A 312 -27.51 -2.69 -6.20
N SER A 313 -28.84 -2.67 -6.26
CA SER A 313 -29.59 -2.30 -7.47
C SER A 313 -29.14 -0.94 -8.01
N GLY A 314 -28.62 -0.90 -9.24
CA GLY A 314 -28.20 0.36 -9.86
C GLY A 314 -29.34 1.36 -10.06
N GLY A 315 -30.57 0.88 -10.26
CA GLY A 315 -31.74 1.71 -10.59
C GLY A 315 -32.35 2.49 -9.41
N HIS A 316 -32.07 2.12 -8.16
CA HIS A 316 -32.72 2.69 -6.99
C HIS A 316 -31.78 2.74 -5.78
N SER A 317 -32.18 3.47 -4.74
CA SER A 317 -31.50 3.41 -3.45
C SER A 317 -31.70 2.05 -2.78
N ALA A 318 -30.64 1.52 -2.18
CA ALA A 318 -30.67 0.23 -1.49
C ALA A 318 -29.81 0.29 -0.22
N THR A 319 -30.25 -0.40 0.83
CA THR A 319 -29.54 -0.46 2.11
C THR A 319 -29.51 -1.88 2.61
N LEU A 320 -28.34 -2.37 3.00
CA LEU A 320 -28.16 -3.62 3.71
C LEU A 320 -27.68 -3.32 5.13
N GLU A 321 -28.46 -3.71 6.14
CA GLU A 321 -28.05 -3.66 7.54
C GLU A 321 -27.63 -5.05 8.02
N VAL A 322 -26.45 -5.15 8.63
CA VAL A 322 -25.87 -6.43 9.07
C VAL A 322 -25.42 -6.32 10.52
N SER A 323 -25.79 -7.28 11.37
CA SER A 323 -25.36 -7.30 12.78
C SER A 323 -24.00 -7.97 13.02
N GLY A 324 -23.53 -8.73 12.03
CA GLY A 324 -22.30 -9.51 12.04
C GLY A 324 -21.45 -9.25 10.79
N ASN A 325 -20.58 -10.19 10.45
CA ASN A 325 -19.62 -10.02 9.36
C ASN A 325 -20.27 -10.10 7.97
N VAL A 326 -19.70 -9.35 7.04
CA VAL A 326 -19.89 -9.55 5.59
C VAL A 326 -18.57 -10.05 5.02
N GLU A 327 -18.50 -11.30 4.60
CA GLU A 327 -17.33 -11.91 3.97
C GLU A 327 -17.54 -12.05 2.45
N ILE A 328 -16.68 -11.43 1.67
CA ILE A 328 -16.70 -11.41 0.21
C ILE A 328 -15.55 -12.27 -0.32
N ARG A 329 -15.90 -13.45 -0.83
CA ARG A 329 -15.00 -14.34 -1.60
C ARG A 329 -15.28 -14.29 -3.10
N GLY A 330 -16.48 -13.84 -3.48
CA GLY A 330 -16.89 -13.48 -4.84
C GLY A 330 -16.78 -11.97 -5.08
N THR A 331 -17.86 -11.33 -5.54
CA THR A 331 -17.88 -9.90 -5.86
C THR A 331 -18.92 -9.14 -5.05
N LEU A 332 -18.52 -7.99 -4.48
CA LEU A 332 -19.43 -6.97 -3.98
C LEU A 332 -19.50 -5.83 -4.99
N ARG A 333 -20.71 -5.53 -5.49
CA ARG A 333 -20.95 -4.44 -6.45
C ARG A 333 -21.87 -3.38 -5.87
N MET A 334 -21.36 -2.14 -5.80
CA MET A 334 -22.12 -0.95 -5.41
C MET A 334 -21.89 0.14 -6.46
N LYS A 335 -22.79 0.21 -7.44
CA LYS A 335 -22.69 1.09 -8.61
C LYS A 335 -24.05 1.74 -8.89
N PRO A 336 -24.47 2.76 -8.12
CA PRO A 336 -25.72 3.46 -8.40
C PRO A 336 -25.65 4.12 -9.78
N ALA A 337 -26.72 4.02 -10.57
CA ALA A 337 -26.76 4.55 -11.93
C ALA A 337 -26.67 6.08 -11.99
N GLY A 338 -26.94 6.75 -10.86
CA GLY A 338 -26.90 8.20 -10.79
C GLY A 338 -26.66 8.71 -9.38
N ALA A 339 -26.43 10.02 -9.34
CA ALA A 339 -26.23 10.84 -8.17
C ALA A 339 -27.26 10.62 -7.03
N THR A 340 -28.54 10.55 -7.39
CA THR A 340 -29.66 10.55 -6.44
C THR A 340 -29.90 9.19 -5.78
N SER A 341 -29.43 8.11 -6.38
CA SER A 341 -29.52 6.76 -5.80
C SER A 341 -28.39 6.55 -4.80
N THR A 342 -28.74 6.02 -3.63
CA THR A 342 -27.79 5.78 -2.54
C THR A 342 -27.65 4.29 -2.26
N HIS A 343 -26.42 3.80 -2.19
CA HIS A 343 -26.12 2.44 -1.76
C HIS A 343 -25.46 2.47 -0.39
N VAL A 344 -26.02 1.76 0.59
CA VAL A 344 -25.51 1.76 1.97
C VAL A 344 -25.35 0.35 2.50
N LEU A 345 -24.13 -0.02 2.87
CA LEU A 345 -23.87 -1.18 3.73
C LEU A 345 -23.63 -0.67 5.16
N ARG A 346 -24.51 -1.03 6.10
CA ARG A 346 -24.43 -0.58 7.48
C ARG A 346 -24.27 -1.74 8.45
N PHE A 347 -23.28 -1.65 9.32
CA PHE A 347 -23.10 -2.56 10.45
C PHE A 347 -23.82 -2.00 11.68
N VAL A 348 -24.70 -2.79 12.28
CA VAL A 348 -25.54 -2.40 13.42
C VAL A 348 -25.30 -3.31 14.63
N GLY A 349 -25.56 -2.83 15.84
CA GLY A 349 -25.41 -3.65 17.06
C GLY A 349 -23.97 -4.09 17.36
N VAL A 350 -22.98 -3.39 16.80
CA VAL A 350 -21.56 -3.69 16.99
C VAL A 350 -21.12 -3.39 18.42
N ASP A 351 -20.54 -4.38 19.09
CA ASP A 351 -19.96 -4.25 20.43
C ASP A 351 -18.43 -4.24 20.32
N GLU A 352 -17.84 -3.04 20.38
CA GLU A 352 -16.38 -2.85 20.27
C GLU A 352 -15.60 -3.60 21.36
N SER A 353 -16.20 -3.87 22.53
CA SER A 353 -15.54 -4.58 23.64
C SER A 353 -15.25 -6.05 23.34
N ARG A 354 -15.93 -6.63 22.35
CA ARG A 354 -15.79 -8.04 21.97
C ARG A 354 -14.73 -8.29 20.91
N TYR A 355 -14.19 -7.23 20.29
CA TYR A 355 -13.17 -7.38 19.26
C TYR A 355 -11.92 -8.07 19.81
N VAL A 356 -11.34 -8.93 18.98
CA VAL A 356 -10.07 -9.61 19.26
C VAL A 356 -8.92 -8.87 18.57
N GLY A 357 -9.11 -8.51 17.29
CA GLY A 357 -8.06 -7.89 16.48
C GLY A 357 -6.95 -8.88 16.08
N GLY A 358 -6.05 -8.40 15.22
CA GLY A 358 -4.92 -9.21 14.70
C GLY A 358 -5.34 -10.41 13.83
N GLY A 359 -4.35 -11.20 13.41
CA GLY A 359 -4.55 -12.44 12.66
C GLY A 359 -5.07 -12.27 11.22
N HIS A 360 -5.11 -13.38 10.47
CA HIS A 360 -5.45 -13.43 9.04
C HIS A 360 -6.78 -14.16 8.76
N HIS A 361 -7.59 -14.45 9.78
CA HIS A 361 -8.85 -15.17 9.62
C HIS A 361 -10.01 -14.30 10.06
N VAL A 362 -11.19 -14.55 9.49
CA VAL A 362 -12.43 -13.89 9.91
C VAL A 362 -12.72 -14.31 11.35
N VAL A 363 -12.87 -13.33 12.24
CA VAL A 363 -13.25 -13.54 13.63
C VAL A 363 -14.70 -13.09 13.81
N ALA A 364 -15.54 -13.94 14.39
CA ALA A 364 -16.98 -13.70 14.49
C ALA A 364 -17.33 -12.41 15.26
N SER A 365 -16.55 -12.07 16.29
CA SER A 365 -16.72 -10.84 17.08
C SER A 365 -16.19 -9.58 16.40
N ASP A 366 -15.33 -9.73 15.39
CA ASP A 366 -14.67 -8.61 14.74
C ASP A 366 -15.53 -8.11 13.56
N VAL A 367 -16.71 -7.60 13.89
CA VAL A 367 -17.76 -7.25 12.93
C VAL A 367 -17.24 -6.27 11.87
N GLY A 368 -17.33 -6.65 10.61
CA GLY A 368 -16.90 -5.79 9.51
C GLY A 368 -17.04 -6.43 8.13
N LEU A 369 -16.49 -5.74 7.15
CA LEU A 369 -16.42 -6.16 5.76
C LEU A 369 -15.07 -6.79 5.48
N TRP A 370 -15.07 -8.06 5.10
CA TRP A 370 -13.89 -8.86 4.84
C TRP A 370 -13.86 -9.24 3.37
N PHE A 371 -12.77 -8.96 2.67
CA PHE A 371 -12.48 -9.53 1.36
C PHE A 371 -11.35 -10.56 1.53
N SER A 372 -11.53 -11.76 0.98
CA SER A 372 -10.55 -12.84 1.08
C SER A 372 -10.38 -13.58 -0.24
N GLY A 373 -9.15 -14.02 -0.54
CA GLY A 373 -8.83 -14.77 -1.75
C GLY A 373 -9.18 -14.02 -3.04
N ALA A 374 -10.12 -14.56 -3.82
CA ALA A 374 -10.59 -13.95 -5.08
C ALA A 374 -11.62 -12.82 -4.86
N GLY A 375 -11.91 -12.45 -3.61
CA GLY A 375 -12.83 -11.38 -3.25
C GLY A 375 -12.55 -10.08 -3.99
N LYS A 376 -13.59 -9.51 -4.61
CA LYS A 376 -13.50 -8.30 -5.43
C LYS A 376 -14.49 -7.23 -5.00
N ALA A 377 -13.99 -6.01 -4.83
CA ALA A 377 -14.77 -4.79 -4.68
C ALA A 377 -14.92 -4.11 -6.04
N GLU A 378 -16.16 -3.94 -6.47
CA GLU A 378 -16.56 -3.13 -7.62
C GLU A 378 -17.44 -1.98 -7.12
N ILE A 379 -16.82 -1.02 -6.45
CA ILE A 379 -17.51 0.07 -5.76
C ILE A 379 -17.21 1.38 -6.48
N ARG A 380 -18.26 2.01 -7.03
CA ARG A 380 -18.16 3.29 -7.72
C ARG A 380 -19.41 4.11 -7.46
N GLY A 381 -19.28 5.11 -6.58
CA GLY A 381 -20.27 6.18 -6.44
C GLY A 381 -20.18 7.20 -7.57
N ALA A 382 -21.09 8.18 -7.52
CA ALA A 382 -21.11 9.28 -8.46
C ALA A 382 -19.87 10.18 -8.31
N ASP A 383 -19.34 10.65 -9.44
CA ASP A 383 -18.13 11.48 -9.45
C ASP A 383 -18.34 12.80 -8.72
N VAL A 384 -17.31 13.21 -7.99
CA VAL A 384 -17.32 14.39 -7.13
C VAL A 384 -15.90 14.89 -6.93
N LEU A 385 -15.70 16.21 -7.07
CA LEU A 385 -14.46 16.86 -6.69
C LEU A 385 -14.32 16.76 -5.15
N PRO A 386 -13.33 16.03 -4.61
CA PRO A 386 -13.32 15.73 -3.19
C PRO A 386 -13.08 16.98 -2.34
N TRP A 387 -12.24 17.89 -2.82
CA TRP A 387 -11.93 19.15 -2.17
C TRP A 387 -11.33 20.14 -3.17
N THR A 388 -11.43 21.42 -2.82
CA THR A 388 -10.75 22.55 -3.47
C THR A 388 -10.43 23.60 -2.42
N ARG A 389 -9.91 24.77 -2.80
CA ARG A 389 -9.68 25.88 -1.85
C ARG A 389 -10.67 27.01 -2.05
N ALA A 390 -10.91 27.76 -0.99
CA ALA A 390 -11.56 29.06 -1.08
C ALA A 390 -10.66 30.03 -1.85
N SER A 391 -11.22 30.78 -2.79
CA SER A 391 -10.46 31.77 -3.58
C SER A 391 -10.19 33.06 -2.80
N THR A 392 -10.90 33.27 -1.70
CA THR A 392 -10.81 34.46 -0.84
C THR A 392 -10.89 34.05 0.64
N THR A 393 -10.66 35.02 1.54
CA THR A 393 -10.90 34.82 2.98
C THR A 393 -12.36 34.46 3.22
N VAL A 394 -12.61 33.40 4.01
CA VAL A 394 -13.95 33.07 4.49
C VAL A 394 -14.09 33.61 5.91
N ALA A 395 -14.80 34.73 6.05
CA ALA A 395 -15.03 35.34 7.36
C ALA A 395 -15.92 34.44 8.23
N LYS A 396 -15.78 34.54 9.55
CA LYS A 396 -16.76 34.02 10.52
C LYS A 396 -18.13 34.63 10.23
N GLY A 397 -19.17 33.80 10.28
CA GLY A 397 -20.54 34.20 9.97
C GLY A 397 -20.88 34.18 8.48
N ALA A 398 -19.95 33.80 7.60
CA ALA A 398 -20.21 33.69 6.17
C ALA A 398 -21.21 32.56 5.87
N LEU A 399 -22.14 32.82 4.95
CA LEU A 399 -23.12 31.85 4.41
C LEU A 399 -22.81 31.47 2.96
N ASN A 400 -21.67 31.89 2.43
CA ASN A 400 -21.23 31.57 1.09
C ASN A 400 -19.71 31.50 1.05
N ILE A 401 -19.20 30.64 0.17
CA ILE A 401 -17.77 30.43 -0.05
C ILE A 401 -17.52 30.44 -1.55
N SER A 402 -16.68 31.37 -2.00
CA SER A 402 -16.15 31.39 -3.37
C SER A 402 -14.97 30.42 -3.47
N LEU A 403 -15.01 29.49 -4.43
CA LEU A 403 -14.02 28.44 -4.61
C LEU A 403 -13.07 28.74 -5.79
N GLU A 404 -11.84 28.27 -5.71
CA GLU A 404 -10.84 28.37 -6.80
C GLU A 404 -11.24 27.54 -8.03
N GLN A 405 -12.00 26.47 -7.83
CA GLN A 405 -12.48 25.59 -8.89
C GLN A 405 -13.99 25.38 -8.73
N ALA A 406 -14.70 25.18 -9.84
CA ALA A 406 -16.12 24.85 -9.79
C ALA A 406 -16.32 23.56 -8.97
N PRO A 407 -17.30 23.51 -8.05
CA PRO A 407 -17.56 22.37 -7.16
C PRO A 407 -18.22 21.20 -7.92
N ALA A 408 -17.50 20.62 -8.89
CA ALA A 408 -18.00 19.58 -9.77
C ALA A 408 -18.53 18.38 -8.98
N GLY A 409 -19.77 17.98 -9.27
CA GLY A 409 -20.44 16.87 -8.61
C GLY A 409 -21.01 17.16 -7.22
N TRP A 410 -20.77 18.35 -6.63
CA TRP A 410 -21.35 18.75 -5.35
C TRP A 410 -22.85 19.03 -5.49
N ARG A 411 -23.61 18.82 -4.41
CA ARG A 411 -25.07 18.92 -4.42
C ARG A 411 -25.58 19.60 -3.16
N VAL A 412 -26.80 20.11 -3.25
CA VAL A 412 -27.57 20.54 -2.08
C VAL A 412 -27.68 19.39 -1.09
N GLY A 413 -27.38 19.66 0.18
CA GLY A 413 -27.37 18.69 1.28
C GLY A 413 -25.99 18.09 1.59
N ASP A 414 -25.01 18.22 0.69
CA ASP A 414 -23.65 17.72 0.92
C ASP A 414 -23.03 18.39 2.15
N GLU A 415 -22.50 17.57 3.06
CA GLU A 415 -21.70 18.04 4.20
C GLU A 415 -20.33 18.48 3.73
N ILE A 416 -19.93 19.68 4.15
CA ILE A 416 -18.61 20.23 3.91
C ILE A 416 -17.89 20.58 5.21
N ALA A 417 -16.56 20.61 5.14
CA ALA A 417 -15.71 21.13 6.19
C ALA A 417 -14.71 22.14 5.61
N VAL A 418 -14.64 23.33 6.22
CA VAL A 418 -13.63 24.36 5.94
C VAL A 418 -12.53 24.24 6.98
N VAL A 419 -11.29 24.03 6.53
CA VAL A 419 -10.13 23.78 7.39
C VAL A 419 -9.60 25.09 7.99
N PRO A 420 -8.98 25.06 9.19
CA PRO A 420 -8.43 26.26 9.80
C PRO A 420 -7.22 26.79 9.02
N THR A 421 -7.11 28.12 8.95
CA THR A 421 -5.93 28.82 8.38
C THR A 421 -5.39 29.94 9.27
N ALA A 422 -5.96 30.14 10.46
CA ALA A 422 -5.53 31.20 11.38
C ALA A 422 -4.06 31.02 11.83
N ALA A 423 -3.37 32.10 12.16
CA ALA A 423 -1.98 32.04 12.62
C ALA A 423 -1.85 31.35 13.99
N PRO A 424 -0.69 30.73 14.31
CA PRO A 424 -0.41 30.22 15.64
C PRO A 424 -0.63 31.29 16.72
N GLY A 425 -1.26 30.90 17.83
CA GLY A 425 -1.64 31.83 18.91
C GLY A 425 -3.03 32.45 18.74
N VAL A 426 -3.67 32.32 17.57
CA VAL A 426 -5.09 32.65 17.38
C VAL A 426 -5.97 31.49 17.84
N SER A 427 -7.09 31.80 18.50
CA SER A 427 -8.06 30.78 18.92
C SER A 427 -8.57 29.97 17.72
N GLY A 428 -8.57 28.65 17.83
CA GLY A 428 -8.99 27.76 16.75
C GLY A 428 -7.94 27.55 15.66
N PHE A 429 -6.68 27.97 15.85
CA PHE A 429 -5.68 27.83 14.78
C PHE A 429 -5.52 26.38 14.29
N LYS A 430 -5.68 25.36 15.13
CA LYS A 430 -5.47 23.96 14.73
C LYS A 430 -6.75 23.12 14.63
N ASP A 431 -7.84 23.60 15.21
CA ASP A 431 -9.10 22.87 15.40
C ASP A 431 -10.34 23.73 15.09
N GLY A 432 -10.14 24.94 14.57
CA GLY A 432 -11.18 25.89 14.20
C GLY A 432 -11.87 25.56 12.88
N TYR A 433 -12.44 24.36 12.77
CA TYR A 433 -13.19 23.94 11.58
C TYR A 433 -14.59 24.57 11.53
N SER A 434 -15.03 24.96 10.33
CA SER A 434 -16.43 25.30 10.06
C SER A 434 -17.10 24.17 9.30
N TYR A 435 -18.16 23.60 9.87
CA TYR A 435 -19.00 22.57 9.23
C TYR A 435 -20.33 23.18 8.80
N ALA A 436 -20.78 22.82 7.60
CA ALA A 436 -22.08 23.23 7.07
C ALA A 436 -22.56 22.21 6.03
N ARG A 437 -23.81 22.35 5.59
CA ARG A 437 -24.28 21.71 4.35
C ARG A 437 -24.42 22.73 3.24
N VAL A 438 -24.28 22.25 2.01
CA VAL A 438 -24.58 23.05 0.82
C VAL A 438 -26.09 23.30 0.74
N SER A 439 -26.51 24.56 0.73
CA SER A 439 -27.91 24.95 0.53
C SER A 439 -28.25 25.24 -0.94
N SER A 440 -27.29 25.79 -1.69
CA SER A 440 -27.36 26.00 -3.14
C SER A 440 -25.96 26.21 -3.73
N ILE A 441 -25.83 26.12 -5.05
CA ILE A 441 -24.58 26.32 -5.78
C ILE A 441 -24.85 27.30 -6.93
N SER A 442 -23.98 28.30 -7.08
CA SER A 442 -24.02 29.26 -8.18
C SER A 442 -22.61 29.47 -8.74
N GLY A 443 -22.32 28.89 -9.90
CA GLY A 443 -20.98 28.88 -10.48
C GLY A 443 -19.95 28.25 -9.53
N ASN A 444 -18.92 29.01 -9.16
CA ASN A 444 -17.88 28.60 -8.20
C ASN A 444 -18.25 28.94 -6.74
N THR A 445 -19.46 29.43 -6.47
CA THR A 445 -19.89 29.81 -5.12
C THR A 445 -20.80 28.74 -4.54
N VAL A 446 -20.45 28.28 -3.34
CA VAL A 446 -21.28 27.36 -2.55
C VAL A 446 -21.95 28.16 -1.45
N HIS A 447 -23.27 28.06 -1.35
CA HIS A 447 -24.06 28.65 -0.27
C HIS A 447 -24.28 27.62 0.83
N LEU A 448 -24.28 28.08 2.07
CA LEU A 448 -24.29 27.24 3.27
C LEU A 448 -25.63 27.34 3.99
N ASP A 449 -26.09 26.23 4.56
CA ASP A 449 -27.25 26.20 5.46
C ASP A 449 -26.95 26.80 6.85
N THR A 450 -25.67 26.81 7.23
CA THR A 450 -25.16 27.23 8.53
C THR A 450 -23.97 28.15 8.31
N ALA A 451 -23.96 29.26 9.04
CA ALA A 451 -22.88 30.23 8.96
C ALA A 451 -21.56 29.65 9.51
N THR A 452 -20.43 30.02 8.89
CA THR A 452 -19.10 29.59 9.35
C THR A 452 -18.83 30.03 10.78
N LYS A 453 -18.24 29.13 11.58
CA LYS A 453 -17.98 29.38 13.02
C LYS A 453 -16.68 30.14 13.28
N PHE A 454 -15.71 30.01 12.39
CA PHE A 454 -14.37 30.58 12.51
C PHE A 454 -14.01 31.42 11.28
N ASP A 455 -13.05 32.33 11.45
CA ASP A 455 -12.39 33.01 10.36
C ASP A 455 -11.37 32.08 9.71
N HIS A 456 -11.41 32.03 8.38
CA HIS A 456 -10.48 31.27 7.53
C HIS A 456 -9.78 32.26 6.60
N PRO A 457 -8.79 33.02 7.11
CA PRO A 457 -8.06 34.01 6.31
C PRO A 457 -7.34 33.37 5.13
N ARG A 458 -7.29 34.11 4.01
CA ARG A 458 -6.40 33.79 2.89
C ARG A 458 -4.97 34.17 3.27
N VAL A 459 -4.12 33.18 3.46
CA VAL A 459 -2.76 33.33 4.00
C VAL A 459 -1.83 33.89 2.92
N ALA A 460 -1.02 34.88 3.29
CA ALA A 460 -0.10 35.60 2.40
C ALA A 460 -0.74 36.18 1.13
N GLY A 461 -2.08 36.34 1.10
CA GLY A 461 -2.81 36.69 -0.11
C GLY A 461 -2.71 35.65 -1.23
N GLN A 462 -2.33 34.41 -0.90
CA GLN A 462 -2.05 33.34 -1.86
C GLN A 462 -2.88 32.08 -1.56
N TRP A 463 -2.82 31.57 -0.33
CA TRP A 463 -3.39 30.26 0.02
C TRP A 463 -4.71 30.43 0.76
N GLY A 464 -5.81 29.99 0.13
CA GLY A 464 -7.11 29.90 0.79
C GLY A 464 -7.32 28.56 1.49
N ALA A 465 -8.28 28.52 2.40
CA ALA A 465 -8.62 27.30 3.14
C ALA A 465 -9.12 26.19 2.21
N GLU A 466 -8.64 24.97 2.41
CA GLU A 466 -9.26 23.78 1.85
C GLU A 466 -10.72 23.67 2.31
N VAL A 467 -11.61 23.42 1.35
CA VAL A 467 -13.04 23.14 1.54
C VAL A 467 -13.27 21.72 1.04
N MET A 468 -13.50 20.82 1.99
CA MET A 468 -13.66 19.39 1.74
C MET A 468 -15.14 19.04 1.63
N ASN A 469 -15.54 18.32 0.57
CA ASN A 469 -16.84 17.69 0.48
C ASN A 469 -16.76 16.26 1.03
N LEU A 470 -17.48 16.03 2.13
CA LEU A 470 -17.41 14.82 2.93
C LEU A 470 -18.52 13.80 2.60
N THR A 471 -19.35 14.06 1.57
CA THR A 471 -20.55 13.27 1.26
C THR A 471 -20.36 12.43 0.01
N ARG A 472 -20.71 11.14 0.07
CA ARG A 472 -20.81 10.26 -1.10
C ARG A 472 -22.13 9.49 -1.08
N ASN A 473 -22.64 9.17 -2.27
CA ASN A 473 -23.89 8.40 -2.39
C ASN A 473 -23.69 6.89 -2.21
N VAL A 474 -22.45 6.40 -2.19
CA VAL A 474 -22.12 5.03 -1.78
C VAL A 474 -21.43 5.07 -0.42
N ARG A 475 -21.96 4.29 0.55
CA ARG A 475 -21.54 4.32 1.95
C ARG A 475 -21.33 2.93 2.51
N ILE A 476 -20.23 2.76 3.25
CA ILE A 476 -20.01 1.63 4.14
C ILE A 476 -19.76 2.19 5.54
N GLU A 477 -20.57 1.79 6.51
CA GLU A 477 -20.55 2.45 7.82
C GLU A 477 -20.91 1.54 8.98
N GLY A 478 -20.35 1.85 10.15
CA GLY A 478 -20.90 1.39 11.42
C GLY A 478 -21.95 2.38 11.96
N THR A 479 -22.07 2.43 13.28
CA THR A 479 -22.91 3.40 13.98
C THR A 479 -22.07 4.25 14.95
N PRO A 480 -22.54 5.42 15.40
CA PRO A 480 -21.83 6.21 16.41
C PRO A 480 -21.51 5.44 17.70
N SER A 481 -22.32 4.43 18.04
CA SER A 481 -22.16 3.58 19.23
C SER A 481 -21.35 2.31 18.99
N GLY A 482 -21.00 1.97 17.75
CA GLY A 482 -20.31 0.73 17.43
C GLY A 482 -19.70 0.77 16.04
N ARG A 483 -18.36 0.79 16.01
CA ARG A 483 -17.56 0.87 14.78
C ARG A 483 -17.21 -0.49 14.21
N ALA A 484 -17.43 -0.65 12.91
CA ALA A 484 -17.00 -1.82 12.15
C ALA A 484 -15.61 -1.60 11.49
N HIS A 485 -15.18 -2.47 10.58
CA HIS A 485 -13.93 -2.30 9.82
C HIS A 485 -14.07 -2.79 8.37
N VAL A 486 -13.11 -2.42 7.51
CA VAL A 486 -12.96 -2.97 6.15
C VAL A 486 -11.56 -3.55 5.99
N LEU A 487 -11.48 -4.82 5.63
CA LEU A 487 -10.23 -5.55 5.49
C LEU A 487 -10.17 -6.31 4.15
N PHE A 488 -9.17 -5.98 3.34
CA PHE A 488 -8.73 -6.76 2.18
C PHE A 488 -7.59 -7.67 2.61
N ASN A 489 -7.91 -8.93 2.86
CA ASN A 489 -7.05 -9.89 3.51
C ASN A 489 -6.55 -10.94 2.50
N HIS A 490 -5.28 -10.84 2.12
CA HIS A 490 -4.65 -11.76 1.16
C HIS A 490 -5.45 -11.89 -0.15
N THR A 491 -5.98 -10.77 -0.65
CA THR A 491 -6.71 -10.73 -1.93
C THR A 491 -5.74 -10.82 -3.11
N SER A 492 -6.13 -11.58 -4.13
CA SER A 492 -5.27 -11.88 -5.29
C SER A 492 -5.56 -11.03 -6.54
N GLY A 493 -6.29 -9.92 -6.40
CA GLY A 493 -6.65 -9.04 -7.51
C GLY A 493 -6.86 -7.60 -7.10
N SER A 494 -6.75 -6.71 -8.09
CA SER A 494 -6.95 -5.27 -7.89
C SER A 494 -8.38 -4.95 -7.48
N GLN A 495 -8.51 -3.90 -6.67
CA GLN A 495 -9.79 -3.45 -6.12
C GLN A 495 -10.18 -2.08 -6.71
N GLU A 496 -11.47 -1.87 -6.98
CA GLU A 496 -12.01 -0.58 -7.40
C GLU A 496 -12.84 0.02 -6.27
N LEU A 497 -12.33 1.09 -5.66
CA LEU A 497 -13.01 1.86 -4.61
C LEU A 497 -13.04 3.33 -5.02
N ARG A 498 -14.14 3.77 -5.63
CA ARG A 498 -14.28 5.15 -6.13
C ARG A 498 -15.49 5.86 -5.56
N ASN A 499 -15.31 7.12 -5.18
CA ASN A 499 -16.37 8.00 -4.67
C ASN A 499 -17.18 7.34 -3.54
N LEU A 500 -16.48 6.73 -2.58
CA LEU A 500 -17.03 5.98 -1.46
C LEU A 500 -16.87 6.76 -0.14
N GLN A 501 -17.88 6.72 0.72
CA GLN A 501 -17.78 7.23 2.08
C GLN A 501 -17.71 6.06 3.08
N LEU A 502 -16.73 6.14 3.96
CA LEU A 502 -16.43 5.23 5.07
C LEU A 502 -16.64 6.01 6.37
N ARG A 503 -17.56 5.56 7.23
CA ARG A 503 -17.93 6.30 8.44
C ARG A 503 -18.17 5.40 9.64
N HIS A 504 -17.78 5.85 10.84
CA HIS A 504 -17.93 5.07 12.07
C HIS A 504 -17.29 3.68 11.91
N LEU A 505 -16.05 3.65 11.44
CA LEU A 505 -15.25 2.45 11.31
C LEU A 505 -13.99 2.57 12.18
N GLY A 506 -13.22 1.49 12.31
CA GLY A 506 -12.02 1.42 13.12
C GLY A 506 -12.32 1.39 14.63
N PRO A 507 -12.72 0.23 15.16
CA PRO A 507 -13.07 0.08 16.57
C PRO A 507 -11.91 0.41 17.51
N ARG A 508 -12.27 0.88 18.70
CA ARG A 508 -11.36 1.19 19.80
C ARG A 508 -11.86 0.56 21.08
N GLN A 509 -10.94 0.02 21.87
CA GLN A 509 -11.25 -0.62 23.15
C GLN A 509 -10.68 0.18 24.31
N ALA A 510 -11.44 0.23 25.41
CA ALA A 510 -10.95 0.81 26.65
C ALA A 510 -9.71 0.03 27.13
N THR A 511 -8.67 0.75 27.54
CA THR A 511 -7.53 0.19 28.25
C THR A 511 -7.82 0.15 29.76
N SER A 512 -6.89 -0.40 30.55
CA SER A 512 -6.97 -0.32 32.00
C SER A 512 -6.68 1.09 32.55
N GLU A 513 -6.30 2.04 31.69
CA GLU A 513 -5.93 3.39 32.08
C GLU A 513 -7.09 4.38 31.92
N THR A 514 -7.11 5.39 32.79
CA THR A 514 -8.03 6.52 32.70
C THR A 514 -7.24 7.82 32.76
N TYR A 515 -7.83 8.91 32.29
CA TYR A 515 -7.30 10.24 32.51
C TYR A 515 -8.38 11.20 33.00
N ARG A 516 -7.94 12.26 33.68
CA ARG A 516 -8.84 13.29 34.19
C ARG A 516 -9.26 14.21 33.05
N SER A 517 -10.56 14.28 32.81
CA SER A 517 -11.21 15.25 31.92
C SER A 517 -12.19 16.09 32.74
N GLY A 518 -11.80 17.32 33.08
CA GLY A 518 -12.53 18.16 34.02
C GLY A 518 -12.62 17.52 35.42
N SER A 519 -13.83 17.33 35.92
CA SER A 519 -14.11 16.69 37.20
C SER A 519 -14.21 15.16 37.13
N SER A 520 -14.18 14.56 35.95
CA SER A 520 -14.42 13.13 35.75
C SER A 520 -13.17 12.40 35.28
N PHE A 521 -13.06 11.12 35.62
CA PHE A 521 -12.11 10.21 34.99
C PHE A 521 -12.79 9.54 33.80
N VAL A 522 -12.13 9.59 32.64
CA VAL A 522 -12.60 8.95 31.42
C VAL A 522 -11.62 7.86 30.99
N PRO A 523 -12.09 6.69 30.51
CA PRO A 523 -11.22 5.64 29.98
C PRO A 523 -10.40 6.12 28.79
N ILE A 524 -9.14 5.69 28.72
CA ILE A 524 -8.33 5.79 27.51
C ILE A 524 -8.75 4.64 26.59
N THR A 525 -8.90 4.91 25.30
CA THR A 525 -9.13 3.85 24.31
C THR A 525 -7.93 3.68 23.38
N ALA A 526 -7.67 2.44 22.96
CA ALA A 526 -6.67 2.08 21.94
C ALA A 526 -7.38 1.51 20.70
N SER A 527 -6.82 1.72 19.51
CA SER A 527 -7.35 1.07 18.31
C SER A 527 -7.19 -0.44 18.38
N VAL A 528 -8.21 -1.15 17.89
CA VAL A 528 -8.14 -2.60 17.75
C VAL A 528 -7.20 -2.92 16.57
N THR A 529 -6.14 -3.66 16.86
CA THR A 529 -5.10 -4.00 15.89
C THR A 529 -5.68 -4.62 14.61
N GLY A 530 -5.33 -4.03 13.46
CA GLY A 530 -5.70 -4.56 12.14
C GLY A 530 -7.17 -4.37 11.74
N ARG A 531 -7.99 -3.71 12.57
CA ARG A 531 -9.40 -3.42 12.29
C ARG A 531 -9.54 -1.92 12.07
N TYR A 532 -9.39 -1.52 10.81
CA TYR A 532 -9.31 -0.12 10.41
C TYR A 532 -10.44 0.24 9.43
N PRO A 533 -10.72 1.54 9.21
CA PRO A 533 -11.68 1.97 8.21
C PRO A 533 -11.39 1.43 6.80
N LEU A 534 -10.13 1.37 6.37
CA LEU A 534 -9.71 0.68 5.15
C LEU A 534 -8.31 0.08 5.30
N HIS A 535 -8.23 -1.25 5.32
CA HIS A 535 -6.99 -1.99 5.52
C HIS A 535 -6.73 -2.98 4.39
N PHE A 536 -5.63 -2.81 3.67
CA PHE A 536 -5.06 -3.80 2.77
C PHE A 536 -3.98 -4.56 3.53
N HIS A 537 -4.21 -5.85 3.79
CA HIS A 537 -3.38 -6.66 4.68
C HIS A 537 -2.73 -7.83 3.92
N HIS A 538 -1.40 -7.76 3.79
CA HIS A 538 -0.56 -8.79 3.18
C HIS A 538 -1.02 -9.24 1.78
N ASN A 539 -1.47 -8.29 0.95
CA ASN A 539 -1.89 -8.59 -0.41
C ASN A 539 -0.69 -8.76 -1.36
N GLY A 540 0.49 -8.24 -1.01
CA GLY A 540 1.68 -8.24 -1.87
C GLY A 540 1.34 -7.71 -3.26
N ALA A 541 1.77 -8.42 -4.31
CA ALA A 541 1.48 -8.06 -5.69
C ALA A 541 -0.01 -8.17 -6.06
N GLY A 542 -0.83 -8.88 -5.29
CA GLY A 542 -2.26 -9.05 -5.54
C GLY A 542 -3.05 -7.73 -5.53
N SER A 543 -2.57 -6.72 -4.79
CA SER A 543 -3.19 -5.39 -4.78
C SER A 543 -2.71 -4.47 -5.90
N ARG A 544 -1.77 -4.89 -6.77
CA ARG A 544 -1.23 -4.01 -7.82
C ARG A 544 -2.33 -3.55 -8.78
N GLY A 545 -2.37 -2.25 -9.03
CA GLY A 545 -3.40 -1.62 -9.85
C GLY A 545 -4.68 -1.29 -9.10
N THR A 546 -4.72 -1.52 -7.78
CA THR A 546 -5.83 -1.04 -6.93
C THR A 546 -5.89 0.47 -6.92
N LEU A 547 -7.09 0.99 -7.13
CA LEU A 547 -7.36 2.43 -7.11
C LEU A 547 -8.40 2.76 -6.03
N VAL A 548 -7.96 3.60 -5.11
CA VAL A 548 -8.78 4.21 -4.05
C VAL A 548 -8.93 5.69 -4.39
N GLU A 549 -10.03 6.07 -5.02
CA GLU A 549 -10.23 7.39 -5.62
C GLU A 549 -11.41 8.14 -4.99
N ASN A 550 -11.18 9.38 -4.55
CA ASN A 550 -12.19 10.26 -3.94
C ASN A 550 -12.92 9.64 -2.72
N VAL A 551 -12.26 8.70 -2.05
CA VAL A 551 -12.79 8.00 -0.87
C VAL A 551 -12.62 8.88 0.36
N VAL A 552 -13.69 8.99 1.16
CA VAL A 552 -13.71 9.75 2.42
C VAL A 552 -13.79 8.77 3.57
N VAL A 553 -12.82 8.81 4.49
CA VAL A 553 -12.92 8.20 5.82
C VAL A 553 -13.18 9.31 6.83
N ARG A 554 -14.27 9.23 7.58
CA ARG A 554 -14.57 10.22 8.62
C ARG A 554 -15.29 9.70 9.84
N ASP A 555 -15.24 10.48 10.92
CA ASP A 555 -15.92 10.21 12.19
C ASP A 555 -15.61 8.77 12.68
N SER A 556 -14.36 8.36 12.51
CA SER A 556 -13.90 6.97 12.60
C SER A 556 -12.76 6.86 13.60
N GLY A 557 -12.62 5.70 14.23
CA GLY A 557 -11.46 5.39 15.05
C GLY A 557 -10.33 4.81 14.22
N GLY A 558 -9.13 4.80 14.80
CA GLY A 558 -7.96 4.17 14.19
C GLY A 558 -7.54 4.74 12.83
N ARG A 559 -6.57 4.05 12.24
CA ARG A 559 -5.84 4.46 11.04
C ARG A 559 -6.71 4.38 9.79
N ALA A 560 -7.02 5.51 9.14
CA ALA A 560 -7.95 5.54 8.02
C ALA A 560 -7.58 4.65 6.80
N PHE A 561 -6.39 4.83 6.24
CA PHE A 561 -5.91 4.21 5.00
C PHE A 561 -4.62 3.46 5.27
N VAL A 562 -4.68 2.12 5.25
CA VAL A 562 -3.56 1.25 5.61
C VAL A 562 -3.20 0.32 4.46
N ALA A 563 -2.00 0.50 3.90
CA ALA A 563 -1.39 -0.43 2.96
C ALA A 563 -0.32 -1.25 3.69
N HIS A 564 -0.73 -2.32 4.37
CA HIS A 564 0.12 -3.22 5.14
C HIS A 564 0.63 -4.34 4.24
N ALA A 565 1.94 -4.38 3.96
CA ALA A 565 2.60 -5.34 3.05
C ALA A 565 1.79 -5.60 1.74
N SER A 566 1.36 -4.53 1.08
CA SER A 566 0.46 -4.56 -0.08
C SER A 566 0.97 -3.58 -1.15
N ASP A 567 1.14 -4.05 -2.38
CA ASP A 567 1.84 -3.27 -3.42
C ASP A 567 0.89 -2.59 -4.42
N GLY A 568 1.37 -1.51 -5.03
CA GLY A 568 0.79 -0.92 -6.24
C GLY A 568 -0.59 -0.31 -6.05
N ILE A 569 -0.86 0.25 -4.87
CA ILE A 569 -2.11 0.91 -4.54
C ILE A 569 -1.96 2.43 -4.75
N THR A 570 -2.89 3.02 -5.49
CA THR A 570 -3.00 4.47 -5.64
C THR A 570 -4.16 5.01 -4.82
N PHE A 571 -3.86 5.93 -3.90
CA PHE A 571 -4.83 6.70 -3.15
C PHE A 571 -4.90 8.12 -3.74
N ARG A 572 -5.94 8.41 -4.50
CA ARG A 572 -6.13 9.70 -5.19
C ARG A 572 -7.32 10.46 -4.63
N GLY A 573 -7.15 11.73 -4.29
CA GLY A 573 -8.26 12.58 -3.85
C GLY A 573 -8.92 12.09 -2.55
N THR A 574 -8.22 11.27 -1.77
CA THR A 574 -8.77 10.68 -0.54
C THR A 574 -8.78 11.69 0.60
N ILE A 575 -9.75 11.57 1.49
CA ILE A 575 -9.89 12.45 2.66
C ILE A 575 -10.00 11.57 3.91
N ALA A 576 -9.09 11.77 4.87
CA ALA A 576 -9.23 11.29 6.24
C ALA A 576 -9.57 12.50 7.12
N HIS A 577 -10.77 12.54 7.70
CA HIS A 577 -11.23 13.68 8.49
C HIS A 577 -11.90 13.26 9.81
N ASP A 578 -11.52 13.90 10.92
CA ASP A 578 -12.06 13.55 12.25
C ASP A 578 -11.82 12.07 12.60
N VAL A 579 -10.54 11.69 12.60
CA VAL A 579 -10.04 10.33 12.78
C VAL A 579 -9.04 10.24 13.92
N PHE A 580 -8.80 9.04 14.42
CA PHE A 580 -7.81 8.78 15.47
C PHE A 580 -6.57 8.09 14.94
N ASP A 581 -5.45 8.24 15.64
CA ASP A 581 -4.15 7.66 15.25
C ASP A 581 -3.69 8.21 13.87
N THR A 582 -2.53 7.79 13.38
CA THR A 582 -2.07 8.24 12.05
C THR A 582 -2.97 7.65 10.96
N PRO A 583 -3.66 8.47 10.14
CA PRO A 583 -4.61 7.96 9.16
C PRO A 583 -3.94 7.30 7.96
N TYR A 584 -2.94 7.92 7.36
CA TYR A 584 -2.13 7.30 6.30
C TYR A 584 -0.94 6.62 6.96
N TRP A 585 -1.14 5.34 7.29
CA TRP A 585 -0.17 4.58 8.07
C TRP A 585 0.76 3.75 7.20
N TRP A 586 1.96 3.54 7.76
CA TRP A 586 2.98 2.69 7.20
C TRP A 586 3.59 1.77 8.27
N ASP A 587 3.90 0.53 7.88
CA ASP A 587 4.49 -0.45 8.79
C ASP A 587 5.88 -0.04 9.23
N ARG A 588 6.04 0.07 10.54
CA ARG A 588 7.34 0.24 11.16
C ARG A 588 7.93 -1.14 11.41
N THR A 589 9.19 -1.32 11.06
CA THR A 589 10.01 -2.40 11.62
C THR A 589 10.08 -2.17 13.13
N THR A 590 9.37 -3.00 13.90
CA THR A 590 9.38 -2.88 15.37
C THR A 590 10.75 -3.28 15.90
N GLY A 591 11.57 -2.28 16.20
CA GLY A 591 12.82 -2.41 16.96
C GLY A 591 12.88 -1.55 18.23
N CYS A 592 11.90 -0.69 18.50
CA CYS A 592 11.94 0.22 19.65
C CYS A 592 11.26 -0.34 20.91
N CYS A 593 11.47 -1.62 21.26
CA CYS A 593 11.18 -2.18 22.60
C CYS A 593 11.63 -3.66 22.77
N GLY A 594 12.82 -4.02 22.30
CA GLY A 594 13.49 -5.27 22.74
C GLY A 594 12.78 -6.59 22.39
N GLN A 595 11.82 -6.60 21.47
CA GLN A 595 11.21 -7.83 20.95
C GLN A 595 11.71 -8.11 19.54
N ASN A 596 11.98 -9.39 19.27
CA ASN A 596 12.48 -9.93 18.01
C ASN A 596 11.80 -9.28 16.80
N ALA A 597 12.54 -8.43 16.07
CA ALA A 597 12.10 -7.80 14.84
C ALA A 597 11.91 -8.89 13.77
N GLN A 598 10.68 -9.40 13.64
CA GLN A 598 10.31 -10.23 12.51
C GLN A 598 10.12 -9.32 11.29
N TRP A 599 10.82 -9.65 10.21
CA TRP A 599 10.78 -8.95 8.93
C TRP A 599 9.33 -8.89 8.41
N GLN A 600 8.81 -7.69 8.21
CA GLN A 600 7.64 -7.46 7.36
C GLN A 600 8.12 -6.71 6.12
N PRO A 601 7.91 -7.25 4.90
CA PRO A 601 8.22 -6.52 3.68
C PRO A 601 7.37 -5.25 3.66
N GLY A 602 8.02 -4.09 3.54
CA GLY A 602 7.32 -2.84 3.31
C GLY A 602 6.52 -2.90 2.00
N SER A 603 5.46 -2.11 1.92
CA SER A 603 4.64 -1.98 0.72
C SER A 603 5.42 -1.29 -0.42
N LEU A 604 5.23 -1.73 -1.66
CA LEU A 604 5.93 -1.17 -2.81
C LEU A 604 4.96 -0.40 -3.72
N SER A 605 5.46 0.61 -4.43
CA SER A 605 4.71 1.35 -5.45
C SER A 605 3.42 2.01 -4.91
N ILE A 606 3.47 2.56 -3.69
CA ILE A 606 2.33 3.28 -3.09
C ILE A 606 2.34 4.74 -3.49
N THR A 607 1.19 5.23 -3.95
CA THR A 607 1.01 6.64 -4.33
C THR A 607 -0.09 7.29 -3.50
N TYR A 608 0.25 8.41 -2.84
CA TYR A 608 -0.70 9.38 -2.31
C TYR A 608 -0.73 10.61 -3.23
N GLU A 609 -1.88 10.89 -3.83
CA GLU A 609 -2.05 12.01 -4.74
C GLU A 609 -3.27 12.82 -4.34
N ARG A 610 -3.12 14.12 -4.08
CA ARG A 610 -4.23 14.98 -3.62
C ARG A 610 -4.97 14.43 -2.41
N ALA A 611 -4.26 13.72 -1.53
CA ALA A 611 -4.79 13.16 -0.30
C ALA A 611 -4.84 14.24 0.79
N ILE A 612 -5.82 14.17 1.69
CA ILE A 612 -5.93 15.07 2.85
C ILE A 612 -5.99 14.27 4.15
N ALA A 613 -5.08 14.55 5.07
CA ALA A 613 -5.21 14.21 6.48
C ALA A 613 -5.68 15.45 7.26
N SER A 614 -6.86 15.38 7.88
CA SER A 614 -7.51 16.53 8.51
C SER A 614 -8.10 16.17 9.87
N TYR A 615 -7.90 17.02 10.87
CA TYR A 615 -8.40 16.84 12.23
C TYR A 615 -8.08 15.44 12.80
N VAL A 616 -6.78 15.15 12.86
CA VAL A 616 -6.23 13.87 13.31
C VAL A 616 -6.00 13.91 14.81
N LYS A 617 -6.58 12.97 15.56
CA LYS A 617 -6.62 12.98 17.02
C LYS A 617 -5.82 11.83 17.63
N ALA A 618 -5.37 12.03 18.86
CA ALA A 618 -4.88 10.96 19.72
C ALA A 618 -5.87 10.75 20.88
N ASP A 619 -5.86 9.56 21.47
CA ASP A 619 -6.54 9.28 22.72
C ASP A 619 -5.54 8.72 23.74
N PRO A 620 -5.35 9.38 24.89
CA PRO A 620 -5.89 10.69 25.26
C PRO A 620 -5.27 11.83 24.42
N PRO A 621 -5.93 13.00 24.32
CA PRO A 621 -5.46 14.11 23.48
C PRO A 621 -4.02 14.57 23.76
N PHE A 622 -3.52 14.42 24.99
CA PHE A 622 -2.16 14.82 25.38
C PHE A 622 -1.09 13.76 25.09
N ARG A 623 -1.44 12.54 24.67
CA ARG A 623 -0.50 11.44 24.35
C ARG A 623 -0.25 11.27 22.85
N GLY A 624 -0.51 12.29 22.04
CA GLY A 624 -0.25 12.26 20.60
C GLY A 624 1.24 12.36 20.21
N PHE A 625 2.15 11.69 20.94
CA PHE A 625 3.58 11.66 20.63
C PHE A 625 3.80 11.14 19.21
N ARG A 626 4.45 11.96 18.37
CA ARG A 626 4.68 11.64 16.94
C ARG A 626 3.43 11.25 16.16
N LEU A 627 2.26 11.72 16.60
CA LEU A 627 1.05 11.60 15.80
C LEU A 627 1.29 12.32 14.48
N SER A 628 1.01 11.63 13.38
CA SER A 628 1.26 12.12 12.03
C SER A 628 -0.02 12.16 11.21
N GLY A 629 -0.12 13.08 10.25
CA GLY A 629 -1.12 12.96 9.19
C GLY A 629 -0.74 11.84 8.22
N PHE A 630 0.52 11.82 7.82
CA PHE A 630 1.12 10.80 6.97
C PHE A 630 2.37 10.24 7.62
N GLU A 631 2.38 8.92 7.81
CA GLU A 631 3.59 8.17 8.14
C GLU A 631 4.27 7.73 6.85
N LEU A 632 5.48 8.24 6.62
CA LEU A 632 6.25 7.99 5.41
C LEU A 632 7.38 7.01 5.75
N GLY A 633 7.01 5.73 5.84
CA GLY A 633 7.92 4.65 6.18
C GLY A 633 8.64 4.03 4.98
N HIS A 634 9.05 2.78 5.13
CA HIS A 634 9.95 2.06 4.22
C HIS A 634 9.31 1.43 3.00
N GLY A 635 10.00 1.47 1.87
CA GLY A 635 9.54 0.77 0.68
C GLY A 635 10.32 1.16 -0.56
N LYS A 636 9.70 0.96 -1.71
CA LYS A 636 10.26 1.35 -3.01
C LYS A 636 9.17 1.98 -3.86
N ASP A 637 9.56 2.93 -4.71
CA ASP A 637 8.67 3.63 -5.63
C ASP A 637 7.50 4.33 -4.91
N LEU A 638 7.79 4.94 -3.77
CA LEU A 638 6.81 5.61 -2.93
C LEU A 638 6.64 7.07 -3.36
N LYS A 639 5.40 7.53 -3.46
CA LYS A 639 5.09 8.88 -3.94
C LYS A 639 4.04 9.55 -3.06
N ILE A 640 4.27 10.81 -2.75
CA ILE A 640 3.27 11.71 -2.20
C ILE A 640 3.34 13.08 -2.89
N THR A 641 2.28 13.44 -3.61
CA THR A 641 2.20 14.70 -4.32
C THR A 641 0.88 15.42 -4.13
N ASP A 642 0.93 16.75 -4.16
CA ASP A 642 -0.26 17.62 -4.15
C ASP A 642 -1.19 17.38 -2.94
N SER A 643 -0.66 16.84 -1.84
CA SER A 643 -1.40 16.37 -0.66
C SER A 643 -1.31 17.34 0.52
N VAL A 644 -2.30 17.31 1.40
CA VAL A 644 -2.46 18.27 2.51
C VAL A 644 -2.52 17.57 3.86
N ALA A 645 -1.76 18.06 4.84
CA ALA A 645 -1.87 17.65 6.23
C ALA A 645 -2.22 18.88 7.10
N VAL A 646 -3.40 18.84 7.72
CA VAL A 646 -3.97 19.97 8.46
C VAL A 646 -4.60 19.55 9.79
N GLY A 647 -4.38 20.32 10.85
CA GLY A 647 -5.05 20.09 12.12
C GLY A 647 -4.68 18.75 12.77
N VAL A 648 -3.44 18.28 12.64
CA VAL A 648 -2.94 17.14 13.42
C VAL A 648 -2.78 17.55 14.89
N GLN A 649 -3.58 16.97 15.79
CA GLN A 649 -3.73 17.35 17.21
C GLN A 649 -2.69 16.70 18.14
N GLY A 650 -1.55 16.29 17.60
CA GLY A 650 -0.54 15.57 18.37
C GLY A 650 0.24 16.42 19.37
N SER A 651 1.11 15.75 20.12
CA SER A 651 2.10 16.33 21.02
C SER A 651 3.51 16.03 20.50
N VAL A 652 4.55 16.46 21.22
CA VAL A 652 6.00 16.20 21.02
C VAL A 652 6.34 15.47 19.71
N HIS A 653 6.93 16.21 18.77
CA HIS A 653 7.33 15.71 17.43
C HIS A 653 6.19 15.21 16.52
N ALA A 654 4.93 15.44 16.87
CA ALA A 654 3.83 15.32 15.92
C ALA A 654 4.04 16.23 14.71
N ALA A 655 3.52 15.80 13.56
CA ALA A 655 3.70 16.53 12.32
C ALA A 655 2.60 16.24 11.29
N GLY A 656 2.49 17.09 10.28
CA GLY A 656 1.73 16.76 9.09
C GLY A 656 2.30 15.52 8.38
N PHE A 657 3.61 15.56 8.08
CA PHE A 657 4.36 14.47 7.46
C PHE A 657 5.49 14.01 8.37
N ASN A 658 5.62 12.69 8.57
CA ASN A 658 6.61 12.10 9.45
C ASN A 658 7.45 11.02 8.74
N TRP A 659 8.77 11.14 8.82
CA TRP A 659 9.71 10.05 8.53
C TRP A 659 10.30 9.50 9.85
N PRO A 660 9.84 8.34 10.34
CA PRO A 660 10.21 7.81 11.66
C PRO A 660 11.63 7.24 11.72
N GLU A 661 12.10 6.96 12.94
CA GLU A 661 13.24 6.05 13.16
C GLU A 661 12.92 4.61 12.78
N GLY A 662 13.97 3.78 12.76
CA GLY A 662 13.83 2.35 12.50
C GLY A 662 14.15 1.99 11.06
N VAL A 663 14.65 2.95 10.27
CA VAL A 663 15.08 2.67 8.92
C VAL A 663 16.44 2.01 8.87
N VAL A 664 16.44 0.68 8.99
CA VAL A 664 17.67 -0.06 9.24
C VAL A 664 18.41 -0.37 7.95
N LYS A 665 19.66 0.11 7.94
CA LYS A 665 20.78 -0.17 7.00
C LYS A 665 21.05 -1.64 6.66
N GLU A 666 20.66 -2.57 7.53
CA GLU A 666 21.32 -3.87 7.59
C GLU A 666 20.58 -5.02 6.88
N PHE A 667 19.32 -4.83 6.43
CA PHE A 667 18.45 -5.99 6.23
C PHE A 667 17.82 -6.17 4.83
N ASP A 668 17.65 -5.13 4.01
CA ASP A 668 17.29 -5.30 2.58
C ASP A 668 17.74 -4.11 1.71
N PRO A 669 18.83 -4.24 0.92
CA PRO A 669 19.30 -3.17 0.03
C PRO A 669 18.37 -2.91 -1.17
N SER A 670 17.33 -3.72 -1.39
CA SER A 670 16.34 -3.51 -2.47
C SER A 670 15.22 -2.54 -2.11
N LEU A 671 15.07 -2.19 -0.82
CA LEU A 671 14.23 -1.07 -0.38
C LEU A 671 15.01 0.22 -0.55
N GLU A 672 14.41 1.19 -1.26
CA GLU A 672 15.04 2.49 -1.52
C GLU A 672 14.74 3.48 -0.40
N ASP A 673 13.65 3.28 0.35
CA ASP A 673 13.15 4.13 1.44
C ASP A 673 12.97 5.61 1.06
N HIS A 674 12.95 5.86 -0.25
CA HIS A 674 12.76 7.16 -0.86
C HIS A 674 11.28 7.41 -1.13
N TRP A 675 10.84 8.58 -0.70
CA TRP A 675 9.56 9.15 -1.10
C TRP A 675 9.79 10.26 -2.11
N GLN A 676 9.18 10.16 -3.28
CA GLN A 676 8.98 11.32 -4.13
C GLN A 676 8.00 12.26 -3.41
N PHE A 677 8.50 13.39 -2.90
CA PHE A 677 7.73 14.37 -2.15
C PHE A 677 7.72 15.73 -2.85
N GLU A 678 6.57 16.12 -3.40
CA GLU A 678 6.47 17.36 -4.17
C GLU A 678 5.09 18.04 -4.05
N ARG A 679 5.07 19.37 -3.99
CA ARG A 679 3.82 20.19 -4.00
C ARG A 679 2.84 19.87 -2.86
N ASN A 680 3.36 19.42 -1.72
CA ASN A 680 2.54 19.13 -0.56
C ASN A 680 2.37 20.37 0.33
N VAL A 681 1.32 20.36 1.14
CA VAL A 681 1.03 21.43 2.11
C VAL A 681 0.90 20.83 3.50
N ALA A 682 1.60 21.41 4.48
CA ALA A 682 1.37 21.11 5.89
C ALA A 682 1.10 22.40 6.64
N HIS A 683 -0.08 22.51 7.24
CA HIS A 683 -0.42 23.73 7.95
C HIS A 683 -1.32 23.52 9.14
N ASN A 684 -1.30 24.47 10.07
CA ASN A 684 -2.22 24.49 11.21
C ASN A 684 -2.16 23.19 12.04
N ASN A 685 -1.04 22.48 12.00
CA ASN A 685 -0.78 21.31 12.84
C ASN A 685 -0.35 21.76 14.24
N ALA A 686 -0.67 20.98 15.27
CA ALA A 686 -0.38 21.35 16.66
C ALA A 686 1.11 21.57 16.94
N MET A 687 1.96 20.82 16.22
CA MET A 687 3.41 20.88 16.35
C MET A 687 4.03 21.26 15.00
N ASN A 688 4.51 20.31 14.20
CA ASN A 688 5.35 20.62 13.03
C ASN A 688 4.63 20.42 11.69
N GLY A 689 5.11 21.05 10.64
CA GLY A 689 4.73 20.69 9.27
C GLY A 689 5.33 19.35 8.86
N ILE A 690 6.66 19.25 8.99
CA ILE A 690 7.45 18.04 8.74
C ILE A 690 8.23 17.66 10.00
N PHE A 691 8.23 16.37 10.34
CA PHE A 691 9.18 15.78 11.29
C PHE A 691 9.98 14.66 10.62
N VAL A 692 11.30 14.65 10.86
CA VAL A 692 12.20 13.59 10.36
C VAL A 692 13.09 13.12 11.49
N TRP A 693 13.18 11.81 11.68
CA TRP A 693 14.21 11.14 12.48
C TRP A 693 14.77 9.87 11.81
N GLN A 694 14.60 9.77 10.48
CA GLN A 694 15.04 8.66 9.65
C GLN A 694 16.55 8.73 9.37
N ASN A 695 17.25 7.60 9.53
CA ASN A 695 18.65 7.42 9.12
C ASN A 695 18.71 6.59 7.84
N THR A 696 19.31 7.11 6.77
CA THR A 696 19.41 6.46 5.45
C THR A 696 20.79 6.61 4.81
N ASP A 697 21.78 7.10 5.55
CA ASP A 697 23.15 7.35 5.09
C ASP A 697 23.26 8.33 3.91
N ASP A 698 24.01 7.93 2.87
CA ASP A 698 24.36 8.69 1.68
C ASP A 698 23.19 8.79 0.70
N ARG A 699 22.14 7.99 0.91
CA ARG A 699 20.91 8.01 0.13
C ARG A 699 20.22 9.36 0.21
N ARG A 700 20.01 9.96 -0.95
CA ARG A 700 19.53 11.34 -1.07
C ARG A 700 18.01 11.41 -1.10
N HIS A 701 17.42 12.03 -0.09
CA HIS A 701 16.00 12.35 -0.03
C HIS A 701 15.76 13.77 -0.56
N VAL A 702 14.84 13.94 -1.50
CA VAL A 702 14.50 15.25 -2.05
C VAL A 702 13.07 15.63 -1.68
N ILE A 703 12.95 16.68 -0.87
CA ILE A 703 11.69 17.29 -0.46
C ILE A 703 11.57 18.61 -1.24
N ALA A 704 10.58 18.71 -2.12
CA ALA A 704 10.54 19.80 -3.10
C ALA A 704 9.22 20.57 -3.14
N SER A 705 9.31 21.85 -3.50
CA SER A 705 8.19 22.68 -3.99
C SER A 705 6.96 22.70 -3.07
N SER A 706 7.16 22.66 -1.76
CA SER A 706 6.08 22.45 -0.76
C SER A 706 5.91 23.66 0.16
N ILE A 707 4.70 23.83 0.71
CA ILE A 707 4.32 24.99 1.53
C ILE A 707 4.04 24.51 2.95
N LEU A 708 4.76 25.05 3.94
CA LEU A 708 4.61 24.70 5.35
C LEU A 708 4.31 25.97 6.14
N TYR A 709 3.06 26.16 6.55
CA TYR A 709 2.64 27.43 7.15
C TYR A 709 1.80 27.26 8.41
N HIS A 710 1.86 28.23 9.33
CA HIS A 710 1.03 28.27 10.53
C HIS A 710 1.02 26.99 11.38
N ASN A 711 2.08 26.18 11.33
CA ASN A 711 2.24 25.04 12.24
C ASN A 711 2.61 25.58 13.63
N GLY A 712 2.14 24.92 14.70
CA GLY A 712 2.26 25.42 16.08
C GLY A 712 3.70 25.58 16.57
N GLN A 713 4.65 24.82 16.01
CA GLN A 713 6.08 24.91 16.27
C GLN A 713 6.83 25.23 14.97
N ASP A 714 7.39 24.23 14.29
CA ASP A 714 8.25 24.48 13.14
C ASP A 714 7.60 24.11 11.81
N GLY A 715 8.02 24.78 10.75
CA GLY A 715 7.76 24.28 9.40
C GLY A 715 8.41 22.90 9.23
N ILE A 716 9.70 22.80 9.56
CA ILE A 716 10.49 21.57 9.51
C ILE A 716 11.20 21.39 10.84
N ASN A 717 10.98 20.24 11.48
CA ASN A 717 11.77 19.76 12.59
C ASN A 717 12.54 18.52 12.15
N HIS A 718 13.86 18.65 11.98
CA HIS A 718 14.66 17.58 11.39
C HIS A 718 15.77 17.16 12.34
N GLY A 719 15.82 15.88 12.68
CA GLY A 719 17.01 15.24 13.25
C GLY A 719 17.32 13.89 12.62
N ALA A 720 18.50 13.36 12.94
CA ALA A 720 19.03 12.05 12.59
C ALA A 720 20.56 12.02 12.81
N TYR A 721 21.14 10.84 12.86
CA TYR A 721 22.58 10.62 13.00
C TYR A 721 23.29 10.49 11.64
N SER A 722 22.67 9.83 10.66
CA SER A 722 23.21 9.70 9.29
C SER A 722 22.09 9.73 8.24
N ASN A 723 21.89 10.88 7.60
CA ASN A 723 20.99 11.02 6.46
C ASN A 723 21.41 12.16 5.53
N ASN A 724 20.98 12.09 4.27
CA ASN A 724 21.30 13.06 3.22
C ASN A 724 20.02 13.66 2.64
N TYR A 725 19.41 14.59 3.37
CA TYR A 725 18.19 15.28 2.93
C TYR A 725 18.50 16.58 2.20
N GLN A 726 17.76 16.80 1.11
CA GLN A 726 17.68 18.06 0.41
C GLN A 726 16.25 18.60 0.43
N TYR A 727 16.10 19.79 1.01
CA TYR A 727 14.91 20.61 0.91
C TYR A 727 15.13 21.66 -0.18
N ARG A 728 14.24 21.74 -1.18
CA ARG A 728 14.38 22.72 -2.27
C ARG A 728 13.08 23.38 -2.69
N GLY A 729 13.08 24.70 -2.82
CA GLY A 729 11.91 25.43 -3.36
C GLY A 729 10.73 25.44 -2.39
N LEU A 730 10.99 25.35 -1.09
CA LEU A 730 9.94 25.37 -0.07
C LEU A 730 9.57 26.80 0.31
N THR A 731 8.33 26.99 0.77
CA THR A 731 7.91 28.20 1.46
C THR A 731 7.52 27.85 2.89
N LEU A 732 8.21 28.46 3.86
CA LEU A 732 7.95 28.31 5.29
C LEU A 732 7.38 29.62 5.80
N HIS A 733 6.09 29.66 6.14
CA HIS A 733 5.37 30.90 6.41
C HIS A 733 4.68 30.92 7.79
N GLY A 734 5.09 31.83 8.67
CA GLY A 734 4.36 32.10 9.92
C GLY A 734 4.21 30.89 10.87
N ASN A 735 5.19 29.99 10.90
CA ASN A 735 5.20 28.87 11.86
C ASN A 735 5.52 29.38 13.28
N GLY A 736 4.96 28.77 14.32
CA GLY A 736 4.92 29.34 15.67
C GLY A 736 6.29 29.63 16.29
N ARG A 737 7.24 28.70 16.15
CA ARG A 737 8.61 28.82 16.67
C ARG A 737 9.58 29.23 15.58
N SER A 738 9.73 28.39 14.55
CA SER A 738 10.72 28.62 13.50
C SER A 738 10.32 28.08 12.13
N GLY A 739 10.99 28.54 11.07
CA GLY A 739 10.91 27.86 9.78
C GLY A 739 11.52 26.46 9.86
N VAL A 740 12.76 26.37 10.34
CA VAL A 740 13.50 25.12 10.53
C VAL A 740 14.10 25.05 11.92
N GLU A 741 13.88 23.92 12.61
CA GLU A 741 14.69 23.50 13.75
C GLU A 741 15.54 22.28 13.37
N LEU A 742 16.86 22.43 13.50
CA LEU A 742 17.83 21.42 13.09
C LEU A 742 18.49 20.71 14.30
N HIS A 743 18.40 19.38 14.28
CA HIS A 743 18.98 18.45 15.24
C HIS A 743 19.90 17.40 14.59
N ALA A 744 20.26 17.56 13.31
CA ALA A 744 20.90 16.49 12.54
C ALA A 744 22.41 16.39 12.78
N GLN A 745 22.98 15.24 12.44
CA GLN A 745 24.43 15.02 12.42
C GLN A 745 25.02 14.84 11.01
N GLY A 746 24.16 14.69 9.99
CA GLY A 746 24.53 14.64 8.58
C GLY A 746 24.68 16.01 7.92
N GLY A 747 25.42 16.06 6.80
CA GLY A 747 25.46 17.24 5.93
C GLY A 747 24.18 17.33 5.09
N MET A 748 23.32 18.30 5.38
CA MET A 748 22.04 18.49 4.67
C MET A 748 22.08 19.67 3.71
N ARG A 749 21.09 19.77 2.82
CA ARG A 749 20.95 20.93 1.91
C ARG A 749 19.57 21.56 2.00
N PHE A 750 19.55 22.88 2.18
CA PHE A 750 18.35 23.73 2.12
C PHE A 750 18.57 24.74 1.01
N ALA A 751 17.90 24.60 -0.12
CA ALA A 751 18.15 25.41 -1.31
C ALA A 751 16.89 26.13 -1.80
N ASP A 752 17.02 27.41 -2.16
CA ASP A 752 15.94 28.18 -2.80
C ASP A 752 14.66 28.21 -1.94
N ILE A 753 14.81 28.33 -0.62
CA ILE A 753 13.70 28.34 0.35
C ILE A 753 13.34 29.77 0.73
N VAL A 754 12.04 30.06 0.78
CA VAL A 754 11.51 31.28 1.38
C VAL A 754 11.21 31.00 2.86
N PHE A 755 12.01 31.58 3.74
CA PHE A 755 11.81 31.60 5.19
C PHE A 755 11.11 32.90 5.58
N ASP A 756 9.79 32.86 5.63
CA ASP A 756 8.93 34.00 5.96
C ASP A 756 8.35 33.82 7.37
N GLY A 757 8.87 34.58 8.33
CA GLY A 757 8.36 34.52 9.69
C GLY A 757 6.95 35.08 9.85
N ALA A 758 6.45 35.87 8.89
CA ALA A 758 5.11 36.51 8.90
C ALA A 758 4.76 37.25 10.21
N GLY A 759 5.75 37.75 10.95
CA GLY A 759 5.57 38.34 12.28
C GLY A 759 5.29 37.33 13.40
N VAL A 760 5.27 36.03 13.10
CA VAL A 760 4.99 34.93 14.04
C VAL A 760 6.26 34.22 14.48
N SER A 761 7.04 33.69 13.53
CA SER A 761 8.24 32.91 13.84
C SER A 761 9.26 33.78 14.58
N ALA A 762 9.83 33.25 15.67
CA ALA A 762 10.98 33.91 16.30
C ALA A 762 12.17 33.89 15.33
N PHE A 763 12.51 32.68 14.86
CA PHE A 763 13.65 32.44 13.99
C PHE A 763 13.19 31.95 12.61
N ALA A 764 13.86 32.36 11.54
CA ALA A 764 13.63 31.73 10.24
C ALA A 764 14.30 30.34 10.17
N PHE A 765 15.52 30.22 10.71
CA PHE A 765 16.27 28.97 10.82
C PHE A 765 16.98 28.90 12.16
N GLN A 766 16.96 27.75 12.84
CA GLN A 766 17.72 27.54 14.07
C GLN A 766 18.39 26.17 14.16
N THR A 767 19.54 26.10 14.84
CA THR A 767 20.18 24.84 15.25
C THR A 767 19.94 24.60 16.73
N ALA A 768 19.40 23.43 17.10
CA ALA A 768 19.11 23.07 18.48
C ALA A 768 20.05 22.00 19.04
N LYS A 769 20.39 20.97 18.23
CA LYS A 769 21.38 19.92 18.58
C LYS A 769 22.08 19.45 17.30
N HIS A 770 23.12 20.14 16.85
CA HIS A 770 23.73 19.90 15.53
C HIS A 770 25.18 19.48 15.69
N ARG A 771 25.57 18.31 15.16
CA ARG A 771 26.96 17.80 15.19
C ARG A 771 27.30 17.13 13.87
N THR A 772 28.08 17.74 12.99
CA THR A 772 28.47 17.05 11.74
C THR A 772 29.96 16.72 11.68
N ASP A 773 30.24 15.45 11.37
CA ASP A 773 31.56 14.96 10.98
C ASP A 773 31.60 14.62 9.46
N ALA A 774 30.44 14.63 8.79
CA ALA A 774 30.24 14.25 7.37
C ALA A 774 30.27 15.43 6.37
N GLY A 775 30.64 16.64 6.81
CA GLY A 775 30.63 17.86 5.99
C GLY A 775 29.51 18.85 6.36
N PRO A 776 29.56 20.10 5.87
CA PRO A 776 28.65 21.15 6.30
C PRO A 776 27.21 20.92 5.85
N THR A 777 26.26 21.27 6.72
CA THR A 777 24.91 21.59 6.24
C THR A 777 24.96 22.88 5.44
N VAL A 778 24.33 22.93 4.27
CA VAL A 778 24.36 24.08 3.37
C VAL A 778 22.97 24.70 3.28
N VAL A 779 22.87 25.98 3.60
CA VAL A 779 21.68 26.82 3.39
C VAL A 779 22.00 27.78 2.25
N GLN A 780 21.42 27.53 1.08
CA GLN A 780 21.78 28.19 -0.17
C GLN A 780 20.58 28.93 -0.77
N ASN A 781 20.82 30.15 -1.27
CA ASN A 781 19.84 30.99 -1.97
C ASN A 781 18.55 31.23 -1.17
N GLY A 782 18.60 31.13 0.17
CA GLY A 782 17.44 31.33 1.02
C GLY A 782 17.02 32.80 1.09
N THR A 783 15.71 33.06 1.12
CA THR A 783 15.15 34.39 1.40
C THR A 783 14.62 34.43 2.82
N PHE A 784 15.10 35.36 3.64
CA PHE A 784 14.80 35.46 5.06
C PHE A 784 14.11 36.78 5.37
N ARG A 785 12.85 36.71 5.78
CA ARG A 785 12.02 37.89 6.08
C ARG A 785 11.01 37.62 7.19
N GLY A 786 10.40 38.67 7.73
CA GLY A 786 9.25 38.57 8.63
C GLY A 786 9.49 37.84 9.97
N TYR A 787 10.73 37.46 10.31
CA TYR A 787 11.07 36.85 11.60
C TYR A 787 11.12 37.89 12.72
N ARG A 788 10.76 37.52 13.95
CA ARG A 788 10.70 38.47 15.08
C ARG A 788 12.05 38.74 15.74
N THR A 789 12.95 37.77 15.79
CA THR A 789 14.24 37.91 16.48
C THR A 789 15.41 37.84 15.54
N ARG A 790 15.64 36.71 14.86
CA ARG A 790 16.82 36.51 14.01
C ARG A 790 16.54 35.68 12.76
N ALA A 791 17.24 35.97 11.68
CA ALA A 791 17.14 35.15 10.47
C ALA A 791 17.68 33.74 10.74
N ILE A 792 18.90 33.64 11.27
CA ILE A 792 19.57 32.37 11.58
C ILE A 792 20.10 32.40 13.01
N ALA A 793 19.66 31.46 13.84
CA ALA A 793 20.11 31.32 15.23
C ALA A 793 20.88 30.01 15.46
N PHE A 794 22.07 30.10 16.04
CA PHE A 794 22.90 28.96 16.41
C PHE A 794 22.79 28.73 17.90
N LEU A 795 21.97 27.76 18.30
CA LEU A 795 21.63 27.51 19.70
C LEU A 795 22.20 26.18 20.23
N ALA A 796 22.82 25.36 19.38
CA ALA A 796 23.40 24.08 19.79
C ALA A 796 24.59 24.26 20.75
N ALA A 797 24.68 23.39 21.77
CA ALA A 797 25.86 23.29 22.64
C ALA A 797 26.96 22.40 22.01
N GLU A 798 26.59 21.63 20.99
CA GLU A 798 27.48 20.79 20.20
C GLU A 798 28.13 21.56 19.02
N ARG A 799 29.14 20.95 18.40
CA ARG A 799 29.89 21.52 17.28
C ARG A 799 29.00 21.71 16.06
N VAL A 800 28.75 22.96 15.67
CA VAL A 800 27.99 23.29 14.46
C VAL A 800 28.91 23.34 13.24
N GLN A 801 28.52 22.68 12.14
CA GLN A 801 29.16 22.87 10.84
C GLN A 801 28.09 23.24 9.79
N LEU A 802 28.08 24.51 9.37
CA LEU A 802 27.04 25.07 8.51
C LEU A 802 27.58 26.17 7.60
N ASP A 803 27.16 26.11 6.33
CA ASP A 803 27.48 27.07 5.29
C ASP A 803 26.21 27.82 4.87
N VAL A 804 26.24 29.16 4.91
CA VAL A 804 25.17 30.02 4.40
C VAL A 804 25.67 30.66 3.11
N VAL A 805 25.03 30.35 1.99
CA VAL A 805 25.49 30.73 0.64
C VAL A 805 24.43 31.55 -0.08
N ASN A 806 24.81 32.74 -0.54
CA ASN A 806 23.98 33.67 -1.28
C ASN A 806 22.60 33.98 -0.63
N PRO A 807 22.52 34.23 0.70
CA PRO A 807 21.26 34.54 1.34
C PRO A 807 20.70 35.90 0.87
N THR A 808 19.38 36.05 0.93
CA THR A 808 18.69 37.34 0.85
C THR A 808 18.09 37.64 2.22
N PHE A 809 18.55 38.69 2.90
CA PHE A 809 17.97 39.13 4.17
C PHE A 809 17.16 40.40 3.94
N GLU A 810 15.88 40.39 4.31
CA GLU A 810 14.98 41.57 4.23
C GLU A 810 14.87 42.31 5.59
N GLY A 811 15.81 42.07 6.50
CA GLY A 811 15.89 42.71 7.81
C GLY A 811 17.21 43.46 8.01
N ALA A 812 17.26 44.31 9.04
CA ALA A 812 18.46 45.05 9.40
C ALA A 812 19.66 44.11 9.64
N GLN A 813 20.87 44.56 9.31
CA GLN A 813 22.06 43.70 9.40
C GLN A 813 22.27 43.09 10.79
N GLY A 814 21.97 43.83 11.87
CA GLY A 814 22.07 43.34 13.25
C GLY A 814 21.14 42.17 13.58
N THR A 815 20.13 41.86 12.75
CA THR A 815 19.17 40.77 12.99
C THR A 815 19.47 39.51 12.19
N TRP A 816 20.54 39.47 11.39
CA TRP A 816 20.83 38.33 10.53
C TRP A 816 21.21 37.08 11.34
N PHE A 817 22.07 37.23 12.34
CA PHE A 817 22.63 36.10 13.06
C PHE A 817 22.49 36.24 14.57
N HIS A 818 22.46 35.11 15.27
CA HIS A 818 22.72 35.03 16.70
C HIS A 818 23.46 33.74 17.03
N LEU A 819 24.58 33.84 17.75
CA LEU A 819 25.30 32.69 18.30
C LEU A 819 25.08 32.65 19.81
N ALA A 820 24.54 31.56 20.34
CA ALA A 820 24.41 31.39 21.79
C ALA A 820 25.79 31.18 22.45
N ASN A 821 25.93 31.54 23.73
CA ASN A 821 27.20 31.45 24.47
C ASN A 821 27.74 30.02 24.59
N GLN A 822 26.87 29.02 24.46
CA GLN A 822 27.22 27.61 24.53
C GLN A 822 27.76 27.03 23.21
N VAL A 823 27.70 27.78 22.11
CA VAL A 823 28.27 27.33 20.82
C VAL A 823 29.79 27.18 20.98
N PRO A 824 30.37 26.01 20.71
CA PRO A 824 31.80 25.77 20.94
C PRO A 824 32.66 26.40 19.86
N GLU A 825 33.90 26.79 20.21
CA GLU A 825 34.88 27.38 19.27
C GLU A 825 35.27 26.43 18.12
N SER A 826 35.08 25.13 18.29
CA SER A 826 35.28 24.12 17.25
C SER A 826 34.25 24.18 16.11
N SER A 827 33.19 24.98 16.25
CA SER A 827 32.16 25.17 15.23
C SER A 827 32.72 25.88 13.99
N VAL A 828 32.27 25.44 12.82
CA VAL A 828 32.65 25.99 11.51
C VAL A 828 31.40 26.55 10.85
N ILE A 829 31.19 27.86 11.01
CA ILE A 829 30.03 28.58 10.45
C ILE A 829 30.55 29.57 9.42
N ARG A 830 30.33 29.28 8.13
CA ARG A 830 30.80 30.13 7.02
C ARG A 830 29.63 30.80 6.33
N VAL A 831 29.83 32.05 5.91
CA VAL A 831 28.84 32.82 5.17
C VAL A 831 29.48 33.38 3.91
N LYS A 832 28.83 33.17 2.77
CA LYS A 832 29.11 33.83 1.49
C LYS A 832 27.90 34.64 1.08
N LEU A 833 28.02 35.96 1.07
CA LEU A 833 26.97 36.88 0.63
C LEU A 833 26.93 37.00 -0.90
N LYS A 834 25.82 37.53 -1.43
CA LYS A 834 25.60 37.70 -2.88
C LYS A 834 26.58 38.67 -3.55
N ASP A 835 27.13 39.62 -2.79
CA ASP A 835 28.16 40.56 -3.25
C ASP A 835 29.57 39.92 -3.35
N GLY A 836 29.71 38.64 -2.98
CA GLY A 836 30.97 37.92 -2.95
C GLY A 836 31.68 37.96 -1.60
N SER A 837 31.20 38.73 -0.62
CA SER A 837 31.80 38.83 0.72
C SER A 837 31.74 37.49 1.45
N THR A 838 32.90 37.02 1.94
CA THR A 838 33.04 35.76 2.66
C THR A 838 33.59 35.96 4.08
N PHE A 839 32.94 35.35 5.07
CA PHE A 839 33.39 35.43 6.46
C PHE A 839 33.01 34.18 7.26
N ARG A 840 33.71 33.99 8.38
CA ARG A 840 33.42 32.98 9.40
C ARG A 840 32.88 33.65 10.67
N LEU A 841 31.89 33.02 11.29
CA LEU A 841 31.38 33.41 12.59
C LEU A 841 32.03 32.56 13.69
N HIS A 842 32.44 33.22 14.77
CA HIS A 842 33.01 32.61 15.97
C HIS A 842 32.22 33.01 17.21
N PRO A 843 32.19 32.18 18.27
CA PRO A 843 31.66 32.59 19.57
C PRO A 843 32.36 33.83 20.12
N VAL A 844 31.66 34.63 20.95
CA VAL A 844 32.23 35.85 21.56
C VAL A 844 33.49 35.60 22.39
N SER A 845 33.63 34.39 22.93
CA SER A 845 34.80 33.93 23.70
C SER A 845 36.04 33.69 22.84
N SER A 846 35.90 33.58 21.52
CA SER A 846 37.04 33.37 20.62
C SER A 846 37.93 34.62 20.59
N LYS A 847 39.22 34.40 20.36
CA LYS A 847 40.19 35.48 20.09
C LYS A 847 40.23 35.88 18.62
N ARG A 848 39.51 35.16 17.74
CA ARG A 848 39.52 35.38 16.28
C ARG A 848 38.40 36.32 15.85
N GLY A 849 38.71 37.20 14.89
CA GLY A 849 37.75 38.11 14.29
C GLY A 849 37.33 39.29 15.18
N THR A 850 36.54 40.19 14.60
CA THR A 850 36.04 41.42 15.23
C THR A 850 34.68 41.17 15.87
N LEU A 851 34.46 41.68 17.08
CA LEU A 851 33.17 41.55 17.76
C LEU A 851 32.06 42.26 16.99
N VAL A 852 30.95 41.56 16.78
CA VAL A 852 29.68 42.10 16.29
C VAL A 852 28.64 41.88 17.39
N PRO A 853 28.45 42.86 18.29
CA PRO A 853 27.62 42.70 19.49
C PRO A 853 26.18 42.24 19.18
N GLU A 854 25.59 42.74 18.10
CA GLU A 854 24.21 42.44 17.70
C GLU A 854 24.00 40.96 17.36
N TRP A 855 25.06 40.30 16.89
CA TRP A 855 25.07 38.88 16.53
C TRP A 855 25.50 37.97 17.68
N ASN A 856 25.94 38.53 18.81
CA ASN A 856 26.64 37.80 19.86
C ASN A 856 27.74 36.89 19.29
N ALA A 857 28.55 37.45 18.38
CA ALA A 857 29.55 36.70 17.63
C ALA A 857 30.74 37.56 17.26
N ARG A 858 31.86 36.92 16.90
CA ARG A 858 32.96 37.56 16.21
C ARG A 858 32.97 37.18 14.73
N ARG A 859 33.25 38.16 13.87
CA ARG A 859 33.33 38.01 12.41
C ARG A 859 34.78 38.04 11.96
N GLU A 860 35.22 36.99 11.29
CA GLU A 860 36.53 36.91 10.63
C GLU A 860 36.33 36.87 9.12
N VAL A 861 36.88 37.83 8.39
CA VAL A 861 36.88 37.79 6.91
C VAL A 861 37.81 36.68 6.45
N ILE A 862 37.35 35.84 5.52
CA ILE A 862 38.12 34.70 5.00
C ILE A 862 38.32 34.84 3.49
N PRO A 863 39.53 34.56 2.95
CA PRO A 863 39.83 34.74 1.53
C PRO A 863 39.24 33.63 0.64
N ASN A 864 39.01 32.44 1.20
CA ASN A 864 38.48 31.28 0.49
C ASN A 864 37.26 30.74 1.25
N PHE A 865 36.16 30.48 0.53
CA PHE A 865 34.95 29.87 1.06
C PHE A 865 34.98 28.35 0.91
#